data_AF-I4Y512-F1
#
_entry.id   AF-I4Y512-F1
#
_cell.length_a   1.000
_cell.length_b   1.000
_cell.length_c   1.000
_cell.angle_alpha   90.00
_cell.angle_beta   90.00
_cell.angle_gamma   90.00
#
_symmetry.space_group_name_H-M   'P 1'
#
loop_
_entity.id
_entity.type
_entity.pdbx_description
1 polymer ?
#
loop_
_entity_poly.entity_id
_entity_poly.type
_entity_poly.pdbx_seq_one_letter_code
_entity_poly.pdbx_strand_id
1 'polypeptide(L)'
;MSLEEFSQRVAQDEIKHSQTQSPSDPYYPQKSRTAYAKRLLEDLPKDVDLDSYCMTVYPSELLTLFSGSTPVNLVSHKPFIRDVEEYRDWVYIGQSVAMFLISPRFKEPLLHELERLNYTVDFSQYKYVLIKGNQVTVMGVLVHCLTAIDCDAVRIRVYNLKAPIRLLSELYTFHSSHPLRFTNFFDVGVTEKQDIAGLSLLKGVGPLTKTFPICSPAAKGYGTVRLQTKISHKFVNALALEHQIVETKMYSKVAHVIRSIGVKPSLFNARTVMVMKGRYNSAKGTFDKICNKPDDVLQGFRIEATIRATNLTWALEIALIHRLLDSQTYDQRYELTELPRSAYIANAQRLISKVQDFNLLKGSSSAKASNEKNKVEADIWQSVGWNNSRRKLTKHNDVNAWWNDHITNREFEKSIRFVSDVFFSETANCKAFFMFVKSRLKCPNCDGIDTFNVGGRTKNFTMKCGNCSERMGKKKSTIMWNELLNGEDKEYFQDAIEATREANCSPRPTSPVRRDSFNSSSCPSDLGSCTSDSSSCPSLYDTSPEPRKRFIAETSSEDSADSICQSSHCSPGSSCSSIHDSPEPPHKKFIVERDSDNLSRSFDAPETHRDRSVIEINSDSPSYPFDTPERDRERSVIEISSDSSEGSPELRKRMFLEVESSQSHVPESVESNSAGSHQCAQSEGEVEAPTNAPAQATSIEQVNDEMQEGPKYMVRTFWKNILDSNFPEGAVHHQIPNHYIRTDGYIVGDGNCMFRAISFALYDDQEKHDDIRKLVVDYMAKNIEGRVGQENAEMLDCSTWVDYLRKMRKEGTHGDEYVLINAALACRTNIVVLSTSGSTKSIKTFRYRGEQLIAICHVNGNHYEALRGTK
;
A
#
# COMPACT_ATOMS: atom_id res chain seq x y z
N MET A 1 9.34 -22.49 39.45
CA MET A 1 9.16 -22.80 38.02
C MET A 1 9.53 -21.57 37.20
N SER A 2 10.60 -21.66 36.40
CA SER A 2 11.01 -20.60 35.47
C SER A 2 9.93 -20.33 34.41
N LEU A 3 10.10 -19.31 33.58
CA LEU A 3 9.18 -19.08 32.46
C LEU A 3 9.31 -20.22 31.42
N GLU A 4 10.54 -20.66 31.17
CA GLU A 4 10.88 -21.75 30.25
C GLU A 4 10.30 -23.10 30.68
N GLU A 5 10.49 -23.51 31.94
CA GLU A 5 9.90 -24.75 32.49
C GLU A 5 8.37 -24.76 32.36
N PHE A 6 7.73 -23.59 32.52
CA PHE A 6 6.28 -23.48 32.36
C PHE A 6 5.87 -23.55 30.88
N SER A 7 6.59 -22.87 30.00
CA SER A 7 6.39 -22.94 28.54
C SER A 7 6.50 -24.38 28.03
N GLN A 8 7.57 -25.09 28.43
CA GLN A 8 7.77 -26.51 28.11
C GLN A 8 6.61 -27.39 28.57
N ARG A 9 6.13 -27.21 29.81
CA ARG A 9 4.97 -27.95 30.35
C ARG A 9 3.68 -27.66 29.58
N VAL A 10 3.41 -26.39 29.25
CA VAL A 10 2.23 -26.00 28.47
C VAL A 10 2.28 -26.58 27.06
N ALA A 11 3.46 -26.64 26.43
CA ALA A 11 3.63 -27.25 25.12
C ALA A 11 3.50 -28.79 25.16
N GLN A 12 3.94 -29.46 26.23
CA GLN A 12 3.68 -30.89 26.44
C GLN A 12 2.18 -31.18 26.62
N ASP A 13 1.46 -30.34 27.37
CA ASP A 13 0.01 -30.39 27.49
C ASP A 13 -0.69 -30.13 26.14
N GLU A 14 -0.21 -29.19 25.30
CA GLU A 14 -0.70 -28.98 23.91
C GLU A 14 -0.57 -30.25 23.07
N ILE A 15 0.62 -30.85 23.05
CA ILE A 15 0.95 -32.00 22.19
C ILE A 15 0.09 -33.20 22.60
N LYS A 16 0.01 -33.49 23.90
CA LYS A 16 -0.81 -34.59 24.42
C LYS A 16 -2.28 -34.39 24.09
N HIS A 17 -2.81 -33.17 24.25
CA HIS A 17 -4.20 -32.86 23.92
C HIS A 17 -4.50 -32.98 22.42
N SER A 18 -3.59 -32.47 21.58
CA SER A 18 -3.67 -32.55 20.11
C SER A 18 -3.66 -33.98 19.57
N GLN A 19 -3.08 -34.94 20.31
CA GLN A 19 -3.07 -36.36 19.95
C GLN A 19 -4.38 -37.09 20.31
N THR A 20 -5.18 -36.53 21.22
CA THR A 20 -6.38 -37.20 21.77
C THR A 20 -7.70 -36.58 21.34
N GLN A 21 -7.71 -35.36 20.81
CA GLN A 21 -8.92 -34.59 20.51
C GLN A 21 -9.35 -34.76 19.05
N SER A 22 -10.61 -35.10 18.81
CA SER A 22 -11.23 -35.06 17.49
C SER A 22 -11.54 -33.61 17.06
N PRO A 23 -11.47 -33.26 15.77
CA PRO A 23 -11.96 -31.95 15.27
C PRO A 23 -13.43 -31.64 15.61
N SER A 24 -14.22 -32.67 15.94
CA SER A 24 -15.62 -32.54 16.39
C SER A 24 -15.78 -32.15 17.86
N ASP A 25 -14.73 -32.28 18.68
CA ASP A 25 -14.85 -32.15 20.13
C ASP A 25 -14.94 -30.68 20.56
N PRO A 26 -15.77 -30.35 21.57
CA PRO A 26 -15.78 -29.00 22.13
C PRO A 26 -14.39 -28.61 22.67
N TYR A 27 -13.94 -27.39 22.36
CA TYR A 27 -12.69 -26.87 22.93
C TYR A 27 -12.86 -26.53 24.41
N TYR A 28 -11.91 -27.01 25.23
CA TYR A 28 -11.82 -26.66 26.65
C TYR A 28 -10.49 -25.94 26.93
N PRO A 29 -10.50 -24.69 27.45
CA PRO A 29 -9.28 -23.96 27.78
C PRO A 29 -8.40 -24.70 28.78
N GLN A 30 -7.17 -25.01 28.38
CA GLN A 30 -6.21 -25.72 29.22
C GLN A 30 -5.82 -24.88 30.45
N LYS A 31 -5.97 -25.42 31.67
CA LYS A 31 -5.64 -24.70 32.92
C LYS A 31 -4.19 -24.21 32.95
N SER A 32 -3.25 -25.01 32.45
CA SER A 32 -1.82 -24.66 32.36
C SER A 32 -1.58 -23.48 31.43
N ARG A 33 -2.15 -23.50 30.21
CA ARG A 33 -2.14 -22.35 29.29
C ARG A 33 -2.73 -21.08 29.91
N THR A 34 -3.90 -21.18 30.53
CA THR A 34 -4.58 -20.02 31.13
C THR A 34 -3.74 -19.38 32.23
N ALA A 35 -3.06 -20.18 33.05
CA ALA A 35 -2.13 -19.67 34.06
C ALA A 35 -0.84 -19.10 33.44
N TYR A 36 -0.29 -19.72 32.39
CA TYR A 36 0.90 -19.23 31.69
C TYR A 36 0.66 -17.91 30.95
N ALA A 37 -0.45 -17.79 30.22
CA ALA A 37 -0.83 -16.57 29.52
C ALA A 37 -1.06 -15.38 30.49
N LYS A 38 -1.63 -15.65 31.68
CA LYS A 38 -1.76 -14.64 32.74
C LYS A 38 -0.40 -14.17 33.25
N ARG A 39 0.54 -15.09 33.50
CA ARG A 39 1.93 -14.76 33.89
C ARG A 39 2.63 -13.92 32.83
N LEU A 40 2.56 -14.30 31.54
CA LEU A 40 3.10 -13.48 30.45
C LEU A 40 2.53 -12.06 30.44
N LEU A 41 1.23 -11.91 30.72
CA LEU A 41 0.59 -10.61 30.81
C LEU A 41 1.02 -9.83 32.06
N GLU A 42 1.46 -10.45 33.15
CA GLU A 42 2.00 -9.74 34.32
C GLU A 42 3.32 -9.03 33.98
N ASP A 43 4.17 -9.68 33.18
CA ASP A 43 5.49 -9.17 32.76
C ASP A 43 5.43 -8.23 31.53
N LEU A 44 4.39 -8.33 30.68
CA LEU A 44 4.17 -7.44 29.53
C LEU A 44 3.57 -6.07 29.92
N PRO A 45 3.76 -5.02 29.09
CA PRO A 45 3.19 -3.69 29.32
C PRO A 45 1.69 -3.69 29.66
N LYS A 46 1.27 -2.80 30.57
CA LYS A 46 -0.11 -2.78 31.08
C LYS A 46 -1.15 -2.52 30.00
N ASP A 47 -0.81 -1.66 29.04
CA ASP A 47 -1.63 -1.23 27.90
C ASP A 47 -1.42 -2.07 26.63
N VAL A 48 -0.78 -3.25 26.72
CA VAL A 48 -0.59 -4.14 25.56
C VAL A 48 -1.91 -4.52 24.89
N ASP A 49 -1.99 -4.30 23.58
CA ASP A 49 -3.19 -4.48 22.76
C ASP A 49 -2.94 -5.28 21.48
N LEU A 50 -4.02 -5.82 20.92
CA LEU A 50 -4.01 -6.59 19.67
C LEU A 50 -4.65 -5.75 18.55
N ASP A 51 -3.86 -5.35 17.55
CA ASP A 51 -4.37 -4.57 16.41
C ASP A 51 -5.08 -5.44 15.36
N SER A 52 -4.53 -6.63 15.15
CA SER A 52 -4.87 -7.50 14.02
C SER A 52 -4.39 -8.92 14.31
N TYR A 53 -5.07 -9.91 13.73
CA TYR A 53 -4.59 -11.28 13.69
C TYR A 53 -5.18 -12.04 12.50
N CYS A 54 -4.44 -13.03 12.02
CA CYS A 54 -4.95 -14.01 11.07
C CYS A 54 -4.63 -15.41 11.62
N MET A 55 -5.66 -16.25 11.78
CA MET A 55 -5.50 -17.59 12.34
C MET A 55 -6.43 -18.62 11.67
N THR A 56 -5.96 -19.86 11.55
CA THR A 56 -6.72 -20.97 10.97
C THR A 56 -7.20 -21.92 12.07
N VAL A 57 -8.47 -22.34 11.96
CA VAL A 57 -9.20 -23.18 12.93
C VAL A 57 -10.10 -24.18 12.18
N TYR A 58 -10.59 -25.21 12.87
CA TYR A 58 -11.72 -26.03 12.41
C TYR A 58 -13.05 -25.26 12.52
N PRO A 59 -14.12 -25.58 11.75
CA PRO A 59 -15.40 -24.88 11.86
C PRO A 59 -16.04 -24.94 13.24
N SER A 60 -15.95 -26.08 13.92
CA SER A 60 -16.45 -26.31 15.29
C SER A 60 -15.88 -25.30 16.29
N GLU A 61 -14.57 -25.02 16.20
CA GLU A 61 -13.83 -24.10 17.07
C GLU A 61 -14.27 -22.64 16.92
N LEU A 62 -15.01 -22.27 15.86
CA LEU A 62 -15.60 -20.92 15.74
C LEU A 62 -16.57 -20.64 16.89
N LEU A 63 -17.29 -21.65 17.40
CA LEU A 63 -18.24 -21.48 18.51
C LEU A 63 -17.56 -21.23 19.87
N THR A 64 -16.25 -21.48 19.96
CA THR A 64 -15.42 -21.12 21.12
C THR A 64 -15.05 -19.64 21.12
N LEU A 65 -14.92 -19.04 19.94
CA LEU A 65 -14.44 -17.67 19.73
C LEU A 65 -15.58 -16.67 19.49
N PHE A 66 -16.73 -17.16 19.01
CA PHE A 66 -17.91 -16.38 18.67
C PHE A 66 -19.16 -17.12 19.15
N SER A 67 -20.09 -16.42 19.80
CA SER A 67 -21.37 -17.01 20.19
C SER A 67 -22.09 -17.60 18.98
N GLY A 68 -22.79 -18.72 19.15
CA GLY A 68 -23.64 -19.29 18.09
C GLY A 68 -24.70 -18.30 17.56
N SER A 69 -25.12 -17.32 18.37
CA SER A 69 -26.03 -16.24 17.98
C SER A 69 -25.35 -15.03 17.32
N THR A 70 -24.01 -15.01 17.21
CA THR A 70 -23.27 -13.90 16.60
C THR A 70 -23.70 -13.72 15.13
N PRO A 71 -24.18 -12.52 14.72
CA PRO A 71 -24.54 -12.27 13.33
C PRO A 71 -23.34 -12.35 12.39
N VAL A 72 -23.54 -12.98 11.24
CA VAL A 72 -22.55 -13.09 10.16
C VAL A 72 -23.20 -12.65 8.85
N ASN A 73 -22.68 -11.58 8.26
CA ASN A 73 -23.08 -11.12 6.93
C ASN A 73 -22.36 -11.99 5.89
N LEU A 74 -23.09 -12.62 4.97
CA LEU A 74 -22.48 -13.37 3.88
C LEU A 74 -21.83 -12.41 2.89
N VAL A 75 -20.63 -12.74 2.41
CA VAL A 75 -19.77 -11.76 1.72
C VAL A 75 -20.04 -11.71 0.22
N SER A 76 -20.26 -10.49 -0.28
CA SER A 76 -20.47 -10.15 -1.70
C SER A 76 -19.32 -9.38 -2.36
N HIS A 77 -18.36 -8.86 -1.58
CA HIS A 77 -17.20 -8.11 -2.09
C HIS A 77 -15.90 -8.55 -1.41
N LYS A 78 -14.82 -8.76 -2.19
CA LYS A 78 -13.51 -9.15 -1.66
C LYS A 78 -12.84 -7.94 -0.98
N PRO A 79 -12.63 -7.94 0.35
CA PRO A 79 -11.94 -6.84 1.02
C PRO A 79 -10.42 -6.91 0.76
N PHE A 80 -9.77 -5.75 0.81
CA PHE A 80 -8.30 -5.66 0.72
C PHE A 80 -7.69 -5.73 2.14
N ILE A 81 -7.40 -6.94 2.62
CA ILE A 81 -6.83 -7.24 3.94
C ILE A 81 -5.55 -8.07 3.76
N ARG A 82 -4.51 -7.81 4.57
CA ARG A 82 -3.26 -8.56 4.59
C ARG A 82 -3.49 -9.96 5.18
N ASP A 83 -2.92 -10.98 4.53
CA ASP A 83 -2.70 -12.33 5.05
C ASP A 83 -1.45 -12.89 4.36
N VAL A 84 -1.09 -14.14 4.61
CA VAL A 84 -0.07 -14.88 3.85
C VAL A 84 -0.63 -15.32 2.48
N GLU A 85 0.25 -15.49 1.49
CA GLU A 85 -0.09 -15.62 0.06
C GLU A 85 -0.88 -16.89 -0.26
N GLU A 86 -0.68 -17.94 0.54
CA GLU A 86 -1.37 -19.23 0.53
C GLU A 86 -2.90 -19.07 0.62
N TYR A 87 -3.38 -17.98 1.25
CA TYR A 87 -4.79 -17.64 1.39
C TYR A 87 -5.26 -16.51 0.45
N ARG A 88 -4.49 -16.15 -0.60
CA ARG A 88 -4.86 -15.10 -1.57
C ARG A 88 -6.14 -15.48 -2.34
N ASP A 89 -6.23 -16.74 -2.72
CA ASP A 89 -7.27 -17.26 -3.62
C ASP A 89 -8.43 -17.96 -2.90
N TRP A 90 -8.42 -17.94 -1.56
CA TRP A 90 -9.52 -18.42 -0.71
C TRP A 90 -10.77 -17.54 -0.83
N VAL A 91 -11.92 -18.14 -0.53
CA VAL A 91 -13.24 -17.54 -0.70
C VAL A 91 -13.69 -16.92 0.61
N TYR A 92 -14.04 -15.63 0.57
CA TYR A 92 -14.67 -14.97 1.69
C TYR A 92 -16.14 -15.40 1.78
N ILE A 93 -16.51 -15.97 2.94
CA ILE A 93 -17.84 -16.54 3.18
C ILE A 93 -18.67 -15.70 4.14
N GLY A 94 -18.05 -15.10 5.15
CA GLY A 94 -18.75 -14.37 6.21
C GLY A 94 -17.96 -13.18 6.75
N GLN A 95 -18.70 -12.18 7.24
CA GLN A 95 -18.20 -11.02 7.94
C GLN A 95 -19.01 -10.75 9.22
N SER A 96 -18.30 -10.75 10.34
CA SER A 96 -18.77 -10.25 11.64
C SER A 96 -17.72 -9.26 12.17
N VAL A 97 -17.32 -9.35 13.45
CA VAL A 97 -16.09 -8.70 13.96
C VAL A 97 -14.81 -9.24 13.30
N ALA A 98 -14.89 -10.40 12.65
CA ALA A 98 -13.86 -11.03 11.84
C ALA A 98 -14.37 -11.33 10.42
N MET A 99 -13.44 -11.48 9.47
CA MET A 99 -13.71 -12.11 8.17
C MET A 99 -13.43 -13.61 8.26
N PHE A 100 -14.28 -14.41 7.63
CA PHE A 100 -14.13 -15.87 7.54
C PHE A 100 -13.89 -16.26 6.09
N LEU A 101 -12.88 -17.09 5.85
CA LEU A 101 -12.54 -17.62 4.53
C LEU A 101 -12.37 -19.14 4.56
N ILE A 102 -12.68 -19.80 3.44
CA ILE A 102 -12.47 -21.24 3.22
C ILE A 102 -11.82 -21.51 1.86
N SER A 103 -11.30 -22.73 1.70
CA SER A 103 -10.76 -23.21 0.41
C SER A 103 -11.83 -23.17 -0.69
N PRO A 104 -11.49 -22.78 -1.94
CA PRO A 104 -12.46 -22.66 -3.04
C PRO A 104 -13.29 -23.91 -3.33
N ARG A 105 -12.78 -25.12 -3.03
CA ARG A 105 -13.50 -26.39 -3.20
C ARG A 105 -14.81 -26.46 -2.42
N PHE A 106 -14.93 -25.71 -1.32
CA PHE A 106 -16.12 -25.71 -0.45
C PHE A 106 -17.14 -24.63 -0.81
N LYS A 107 -16.86 -23.76 -1.80
CA LYS A 107 -17.75 -22.64 -2.13
C LYS A 107 -19.14 -23.11 -2.58
N GLU A 108 -19.19 -24.01 -3.56
CA GLU A 108 -20.44 -24.55 -4.11
C GLU A 108 -21.17 -25.46 -3.12
N PRO A 109 -20.51 -26.41 -2.42
CA PRO A 109 -21.12 -27.18 -1.34
C PRO A 109 -21.78 -26.31 -0.26
N LEU A 110 -21.10 -25.25 0.21
CA LEU A 110 -21.65 -24.36 1.25
C LEU A 110 -22.93 -23.64 0.81
N LEU A 111 -23.05 -23.32 -0.49
CA LEU A 111 -24.23 -22.67 -1.03
C LEU A 111 -25.43 -23.60 -1.08
N HIS A 112 -25.24 -24.82 -1.61
CA HIS A 112 -26.30 -25.83 -1.64
C HIS A 112 -26.80 -26.16 -0.22
N GLU A 113 -25.90 -26.18 0.77
CA GLU A 113 -26.26 -26.44 2.17
C GLU A 113 -27.03 -25.27 2.80
N LEU A 114 -26.71 -24.02 2.46
CA LEU A 114 -27.52 -22.85 2.84
C LEU A 114 -28.91 -22.90 2.18
N GLU A 115 -28.99 -23.25 0.89
CA GLU A 115 -30.26 -23.42 0.15
C GLU A 115 -31.11 -24.56 0.75
N ARG A 116 -30.50 -25.66 1.19
CA ARG A 116 -31.15 -26.77 1.92
C ARG A 116 -31.80 -26.31 3.24
N LEU A 117 -31.27 -25.26 3.86
CA LEU A 117 -31.84 -24.59 5.03
C LEU A 117 -32.83 -23.46 4.67
N ASN A 118 -33.35 -23.44 3.44
CA ASN A 118 -34.27 -22.43 2.88
C ASN A 118 -33.70 -20.99 2.81
N TYR A 119 -32.38 -20.81 2.77
CA TYR A 119 -31.81 -19.49 2.47
C TYR A 119 -31.96 -19.17 0.97
N THR A 120 -32.61 -18.05 0.66
CA THR A 120 -32.63 -17.51 -0.71
C THR A 120 -31.35 -16.70 -0.95
N VAL A 121 -30.33 -17.35 -1.51
CA VAL A 121 -29.05 -16.73 -1.87
C VAL A 121 -28.83 -16.74 -3.38
N ASP A 122 -28.25 -15.68 -3.93
CA ASP A 122 -27.89 -15.62 -5.35
C ASP A 122 -26.38 -15.80 -5.53
N PHE A 123 -25.98 -16.78 -6.35
CA PHE A 123 -24.60 -17.19 -6.55
C PHE A 123 -23.71 -16.08 -7.12
N SER A 124 -22.57 -15.82 -6.49
CA SER A 124 -21.56 -14.96 -7.10
C SER A 124 -20.68 -15.72 -8.09
N GLN A 125 -20.71 -15.33 -9.36
CA GLN A 125 -19.75 -15.77 -10.37
C GLN A 125 -18.31 -15.32 -10.07
N TYR A 126 -18.10 -14.37 -9.14
CA TYR A 126 -16.77 -13.92 -8.76
C TYR A 126 -16.11 -14.94 -7.81
N LYS A 127 -14.96 -15.49 -8.23
CA LYS A 127 -14.27 -16.62 -7.57
C LYS A 127 -14.11 -16.49 -6.05
N TYR A 128 -13.82 -15.28 -5.55
CA TYR A 128 -13.37 -15.05 -4.16
C TYR A 128 -14.45 -14.62 -3.16
N VAL A 129 -15.72 -14.58 -3.55
CA VAL A 129 -16.84 -14.22 -2.66
C VAL A 129 -17.98 -15.22 -2.82
N LEU A 130 -18.82 -15.36 -1.80
CA LEU A 130 -19.86 -16.39 -1.73
C LEU A 130 -21.11 -16.01 -2.55
N ILE A 131 -21.73 -14.87 -2.25
CA ILE A 131 -23.05 -14.47 -2.79
C ILE A 131 -22.99 -13.13 -3.54
N LYS A 132 -24.04 -12.78 -4.30
CA LYS A 132 -24.22 -11.42 -4.85
C LYS A 132 -24.93 -10.46 -3.88
N GLY A 133 -25.80 -11.00 -3.03
CA GLY A 133 -26.65 -10.24 -2.10
C GLY A 133 -25.96 -9.83 -0.80
N ASN A 134 -26.75 -9.36 0.17
CA ASN A 134 -26.29 -8.97 1.52
C ASN A 134 -27.02 -9.80 2.60
N GLN A 135 -27.14 -11.10 2.38
CA GLN A 135 -27.84 -12.01 3.29
C GLN A 135 -27.10 -12.11 4.64
N VAL A 136 -27.85 -12.16 5.74
CA VAL A 136 -27.31 -12.35 7.09
C VAL A 136 -27.72 -13.73 7.60
N THR A 137 -26.83 -14.36 8.34
CA THR A 137 -27.06 -15.59 9.11
C THR A 137 -26.46 -15.45 10.51
N VAL A 138 -26.45 -16.51 11.32
CA VAL A 138 -25.80 -16.56 12.64
C VAL A 138 -24.69 -17.61 12.62
N MET A 139 -23.69 -17.44 13.49
CA MET A 139 -22.50 -18.31 13.53
C MET A 139 -22.85 -19.79 13.66
N GLY A 140 -23.84 -20.15 14.49
CA GLY A 140 -24.27 -21.54 14.65
C GLY A 140 -24.78 -22.20 13.36
N VAL A 141 -25.49 -21.43 12.52
CA VAL A 141 -25.96 -21.90 11.20
C VAL A 141 -24.78 -22.03 10.24
N LEU A 142 -23.86 -21.05 10.22
CA LEU A 142 -22.67 -21.13 9.38
C LEU A 142 -21.79 -22.34 9.74
N VAL A 143 -21.57 -22.58 11.03
CA VAL A 143 -20.81 -23.74 11.52
C VAL A 143 -21.52 -25.05 11.18
N HIS A 144 -22.84 -25.14 11.34
CA HIS A 144 -23.61 -26.30 10.90
C HIS A 144 -23.40 -26.60 9.40
N CYS A 145 -23.51 -25.59 8.54
CA CYS A 145 -23.32 -25.76 7.10
C CYS A 145 -21.87 -26.18 6.76
N LEU A 146 -20.87 -25.58 7.42
CA LEU A 146 -19.47 -25.91 7.21
C LEU A 146 -19.12 -27.33 7.66
N THR A 147 -19.69 -27.81 8.77
CA THR A 147 -19.54 -29.19 9.22
C THR A 147 -20.25 -30.17 8.29
N ALA A 148 -21.44 -29.84 7.79
CA ALA A 148 -22.21 -30.71 6.88
C ALA A 148 -21.54 -30.94 5.50
N ILE A 149 -20.60 -30.09 5.10
CA ILE A 149 -19.82 -30.21 3.85
C ILE A 149 -18.37 -30.71 4.09
N ASP A 150 -18.07 -31.22 5.29
CA ASP A 150 -16.73 -31.64 5.73
C ASP A 150 -15.66 -30.55 5.49
N CYS A 151 -15.99 -29.29 5.79
CA CYS A 151 -15.02 -28.20 5.69
C CYS A 151 -13.92 -28.36 6.75
N ASP A 152 -12.69 -28.66 6.32
CA ASP A 152 -11.57 -28.93 7.21
C ASP A 152 -10.92 -27.68 7.80
N ALA A 153 -11.00 -26.52 7.13
CA ALA A 153 -10.27 -25.32 7.53
C ALA A 153 -11.05 -24.00 7.32
N VAL A 154 -11.13 -23.18 8.37
CA VAL A 154 -11.58 -21.79 8.30
C VAL A 154 -10.46 -20.84 8.67
N ARG A 155 -10.13 -19.90 7.78
CA ARG A 155 -9.19 -18.80 8.03
C ARG A 155 -9.95 -17.58 8.57
N ILE A 156 -9.68 -17.23 9.82
CA ILE A 156 -10.19 -16.02 10.49
C ILE A 156 -9.20 -14.87 10.20
N ARG A 157 -9.72 -13.69 9.84
CA ARG A 157 -8.94 -12.43 9.76
C ARG A 157 -9.61 -11.30 10.53
N VAL A 158 -8.88 -10.66 11.44
CA VAL A 158 -9.31 -9.49 12.22
C VAL A 158 -8.31 -8.35 12.03
N TYR A 159 -8.79 -7.10 11.95
CA TYR A 159 -7.93 -5.94 11.68
C TYR A 159 -8.54 -4.63 12.22
N ASN A 160 -7.67 -3.67 12.60
CA ASN A 160 -8.02 -2.41 13.29
C ASN A 160 -8.74 -2.59 14.64
N LEU A 161 -8.46 -3.65 15.39
CA LEU A 161 -9.13 -3.96 16.65
C LEU A 161 -8.64 -3.07 17.81
N LYS A 162 -7.33 -3.06 18.09
CA LYS A 162 -6.68 -2.38 19.23
C LYS A 162 -7.31 -2.71 20.58
N ALA A 163 -7.72 -3.96 20.75
CA ALA A 163 -8.35 -4.40 22.00
C ALA A 163 -7.27 -4.73 23.04
N PRO A 164 -7.39 -4.25 24.28
CA PRO A 164 -6.49 -4.61 25.38
C PRO A 164 -6.50 -6.12 25.59
N ILE A 165 -5.34 -6.78 25.45
CA ILE A 165 -5.27 -8.25 25.40
C ILE A 165 -5.77 -8.89 26.69
N ARG A 166 -5.60 -8.21 27.83
CA ARG A 166 -6.07 -8.64 29.15
C ARG A 166 -7.59 -8.91 29.21
N LEU A 167 -8.37 -8.30 28.32
CA LEU A 167 -9.82 -8.46 28.22
C LEU A 167 -10.26 -9.51 27.18
N LEU A 168 -9.31 -10.19 26.53
CA LEU A 168 -9.55 -11.19 25.47
C LEU A 168 -9.24 -12.60 25.97
N SER A 169 -9.78 -12.98 27.13
CA SER A 169 -9.51 -14.26 27.81
C SER A 169 -9.69 -15.46 26.90
N GLU A 170 -10.76 -15.48 26.15
CA GLU A 170 -11.12 -16.54 25.21
C GLU A 170 -10.02 -16.68 24.15
N LEU A 171 -9.50 -15.56 23.62
CA LEU A 171 -8.52 -15.55 22.54
C LEU A 171 -7.09 -15.87 23.00
N TYR A 172 -6.61 -15.32 24.12
CA TYR A 172 -5.25 -15.62 24.61
C TYR A 172 -5.14 -16.98 25.31
N THR A 173 -6.27 -17.61 25.65
CA THR A 173 -6.33 -19.00 26.15
C THR A 173 -6.78 -20.01 25.09
N PHE A 174 -7.07 -19.58 23.85
CA PHE A 174 -7.42 -20.48 22.76
C PHE A 174 -6.19 -21.14 22.13
N HIS A 175 -6.34 -22.41 21.76
CA HIS A 175 -5.39 -23.19 20.98
C HIS A 175 -6.16 -24.09 20.03
N SER A 176 -5.94 -23.95 18.73
CA SER A 176 -6.44 -24.93 17.75
C SER A 176 -5.40 -26.02 17.51
N SER A 177 -5.85 -27.27 17.40
CA SER A 177 -5.00 -28.41 16.99
C SER A 177 -4.80 -28.47 15.46
N HIS A 178 -5.42 -27.56 14.70
CA HIS A 178 -5.41 -27.52 13.24
C HIS A 178 -3.97 -27.41 12.65
N PRO A 179 -3.57 -28.22 11.65
CA PRO A 179 -2.20 -28.22 11.11
C PRO A 179 -1.74 -26.87 10.55
N LEU A 180 -2.57 -26.19 9.75
CA LEU A 180 -2.23 -24.88 9.13
C LEU A 180 -1.97 -23.74 10.14
N ARG A 181 -2.06 -23.97 11.46
CA ARG A 181 -1.75 -22.95 12.47
C ARG A 181 -0.32 -22.39 12.42
N PHE A 182 0.62 -23.08 11.77
CA PHE A 182 1.96 -22.53 11.52
C PHE A 182 1.95 -21.25 10.65
N THR A 183 0.86 -21.00 9.91
CA THR A 183 0.64 -19.78 9.11
C THR A 183 0.01 -18.63 9.89
N ASN A 184 -0.27 -18.81 11.18
CA ASN A 184 -0.93 -17.80 12.01
C ASN A 184 0.04 -16.64 12.34
N PHE A 185 -0.51 -15.43 12.41
CA PHE A 185 0.25 -14.25 12.86
C PHE A 185 -0.64 -13.25 13.61
N PHE A 186 0.00 -12.49 14.49
CA PHE A 186 -0.62 -11.55 15.41
C PHE A 186 0.14 -10.21 15.36
N ASP A 187 -0.60 -9.11 15.29
CA ASP A 187 -0.06 -7.74 15.39
C ASP A 187 -0.27 -7.23 16.82
N VAL A 188 0.73 -7.46 17.67
CA VAL A 188 0.71 -7.02 19.07
C VAL A 188 1.35 -5.63 19.16
N GLY A 189 0.76 -4.72 19.95
CA GLY A 189 1.27 -3.37 20.10
C GLY A 189 1.13 -2.76 21.49
N VAL A 190 1.80 -1.62 21.66
CA VAL A 190 1.79 -0.80 22.88
C VAL A 190 1.97 0.67 22.48
N THR A 191 1.54 1.62 23.30
CA THR A 191 1.74 3.06 23.03
C THR A 191 2.67 3.69 24.06
N GLU A 192 3.94 3.87 23.69
CA GLU A 192 4.89 4.59 24.53
C GLU A 192 4.56 6.09 24.57
N LYS A 193 4.26 6.58 25.78
CA LYS A 193 4.23 8.01 26.08
C LYS A 193 5.63 8.42 26.54
N GLN A 194 6.26 9.30 25.77
CA GLN A 194 7.47 10.01 26.19
C GLN A 194 7.12 11.43 26.61
N ASP A 195 8.00 12.07 27.37
CA ASP A 195 7.90 13.48 27.75
C ASP A 195 8.28 14.40 26.57
N ILE A 196 7.49 14.30 25.51
CA ILE A 196 7.60 15.05 24.26
C ILE A 196 6.28 15.79 24.10
N ALA A 197 6.29 17.12 24.01
CA ALA A 197 5.07 17.92 23.98
C ALA A 197 4.30 17.80 22.66
N GLY A 198 5.04 17.81 21.54
CA GLY A 198 4.53 17.72 20.16
C GLY A 198 4.43 16.30 19.59
N LEU A 199 4.54 16.19 18.27
CA LEU A 199 4.46 14.91 17.55
C LEU A 199 5.81 14.19 17.59
N SER A 200 5.84 12.99 18.15
CA SER A 200 6.98 12.06 18.07
C SER A 200 7.16 11.54 16.64
N LEU A 201 8.26 11.86 15.97
CA LEU A 201 8.57 11.45 14.59
C LEU A 201 9.86 10.62 14.53
N LEU A 202 9.84 9.51 13.80
CA LEU A 202 10.92 8.53 13.78
C LEU A 202 11.57 8.41 12.39
N LYS A 203 12.87 8.10 12.36
CA LYS A 203 13.64 7.85 11.14
C LYS A 203 14.55 6.64 11.35
N GLY A 204 14.42 5.62 10.49
CA GLY A 204 15.25 4.42 10.55
C GLY A 204 16.73 4.71 10.23
N VAL A 205 17.61 4.04 10.96
CA VAL A 205 19.07 4.11 10.85
C VAL A 205 19.61 2.72 10.52
N GLY A 206 20.56 2.65 9.59
CA GLY A 206 21.21 1.39 9.21
C GLY A 206 20.32 0.41 8.43
N PRO A 207 20.82 -0.82 8.20
CA PRO A 207 20.14 -1.83 7.39
C PRO A 207 18.88 -2.37 8.07
N LEU A 208 18.01 -3.02 7.28
CA LEU A 208 16.75 -3.62 7.76
C LEU A 208 15.79 -2.60 8.39
N THR A 209 15.91 -1.32 8.02
CA THR A 209 15.00 -0.23 8.42
C THR A 209 14.39 0.44 7.18
N LYS A 210 13.20 1.03 7.34
CA LYS A 210 12.53 1.78 6.28
C LYS A 210 11.67 2.90 6.85
N THR A 211 12.03 4.14 6.51
CA THR A 211 11.28 5.34 6.89
C THR A 211 10.18 5.67 5.87
N PHE A 212 9.03 6.08 6.37
CA PHE A 212 7.88 6.57 5.63
C PHE A 212 7.59 8.00 6.12
N PRO A 213 8.11 9.04 5.44
CA PRO A 213 8.01 10.42 5.91
C PRO A 213 6.56 10.88 5.98
N ILE A 214 6.19 11.58 7.05
CA ILE A 214 4.93 12.32 7.20
C ILE A 214 5.25 13.79 7.53
N CYS A 215 4.23 14.65 7.69
CA CYS A 215 4.36 16.04 8.12
C CYS A 215 5.42 16.85 7.33
N SER A 216 5.61 16.51 6.05
CA SER A 216 6.58 17.17 5.17
C SER A 216 6.08 18.55 4.72
N PRO A 217 6.98 19.49 4.38
CA PRO A 217 8.43 19.42 4.54
C PRO A 217 8.96 19.57 5.98
N ALA A 218 8.18 20.13 6.93
CA ALA A 218 8.69 20.48 8.27
C ALA A 218 9.35 19.33 9.05
N ALA A 219 8.85 18.11 8.89
CA ALA A 219 9.42 16.89 9.49
C ALA A 219 10.78 16.43 8.92
N LYS A 220 11.36 17.11 7.91
CA LYS A 220 12.69 16.81 7.35
C LYS A 220 12.94 15.32 7.01
N GLY A 221 11.90 14.62 6.57
CA GLY A 221 11.99 13.20 6.20
C GLY A 221 11.71 12.18 7.31
N TYR A 222 11.47 12.62 8.55
CA TYR A 222 11.03 11.75 9.64
C TYR A 222 9.55 11.39 9.51
N GLY A 223 9.12 10.35 10.21
CA GLY A 223 7.72 9.93 10.26
C GLY A 223 7.49 8.58 10.91
N THR A 224 6.98 7.62 10.15
CA THR A 224 6.86 6.21 10.56
C THR A 224 8.12 5.45 10.18
N VAL A 225 8.61 4.58 11.04
CA VAL A 225 9.67 3.62 10.70
C VAL A 225 9.12 2.19 10.74
N ARG A 226 9.61 1.34 9.84
CA ARG A 226 9.54 -0.12 9.97
C ARG A 226 10.94 -0.66 10.17
N LEU A 227 11.05 -1.62 11.09
CA LEU A 227 12.27 -2.29 11.50
C LEU A 227 12.04 -3.78 11.30
N GLN A 228 13.00 -4.47 10.69
CA GLN A 228 12.99 -5.93 10.62
C GLN A 228 14.01 -6.47 11.62
N THR A 229 13.57 -7.39 12.47
CA THR A 229 14.39 -8.06 13.48
C THR A 229 14.36 -9.56 13.22
N LYS A 230 15.53 -10.17 13.05
CA LYS A 230 15.67 -11.62 12.99
C LYS A 230 15.65 -12.16 14.42
N ILE A 231 14.78 -13.12 14.70
CA ILE A 231 14.76 -13.84 15.97
C ILE A 231 14.93 -15.34 15.73
N SER A 232 15.55 -16.00 16.71
CA SER A 232 15.61 -17.45 16.85
C SER A 232 15.00 -17.80 18.20
N HIS A 233 13.98 -18.65 18.22
CA HIS A 233 13.19 -18.98 19.40
C HIS A 233 12.82 -20.47 19.40
N LYS A 234 13.34 -21.23 20.37
CA LYS A 234 13.14 -22.69 20.42
C LYS A 234 11.83 -23.05 21.11
N PHE A 235 10.86 -23.50 20.33
CA PHE A 235 9.63 -24.08 20.83
C PHE A 235 9.73 -25.61 20.97
N VAL A 236 9.07 -26.16 21.98
CA VAL A 236 8.80 -27.62 22.07
C VAL A 236 7.78 -28.05 21.00
N ASN A 237 6.92 -27.13 20.54
CA ASN A 237 5.95 -27.36 19.48
C ASN A 237 6.63 -27.33 18.11
N ALA A 238 6.79 -28.49 17.47
CA ALA A 238 7.46 -28.66 16.18
C ALA A 238 6.82 -27.92 14.98
N LEU A 239 5.58 -27.41 15.10
CA LEU A 239 4.93 -26.59 14.08
C LEU A 239 5.20 -25.08 14.26
N ALA A 240 5.83 -24.67 15.36
CA ALA A 240 6.19 -23.28 15.58
C ALA A 240 7.54 -22.95 14.91
N LEU A 241 7.64 -21.77 14.32
CA LEU A 241 8.82 -21.34 13.56
C LEU A 241 9.97 -21.00 14.52
N GLU A 242 11.05 -21.80 14.50
CA GLU A 242 12.27 -21.49 15.25
C GLU A 242 12.88 -20.17 14.78
N HIS A 243 12.95 -19.95 13.46
CA HIS A 243 13.55 -18.77 12.86
C HIS A 243 12.48 -17.92 12.16
N GLN A 244 12.40 -16.62 12.50
CA GLN A 244 11.51 -15.69 11.82
C GLN A 244 12.06 -14.26 11.75
N ILE A 245 11.50 -13.47 10.82
CA ILE A 245 11.73 -12.04 10.73
C ILE A 245 10.46 -11.33 11.22
N VAL A 246 10.55 -10.70 12.39
CA VAL A 246 9.49 -9.83 12.91
C VAL A 246 9.60 -8.48 12.21
N GLU A 247 8.47 -7.98 11.70
CA GLU A 247 8.35 -6.58 11.27
C GLU A 247 7.76 -5.76 12.43
N THR A 248 8.58 -4.89 13.02
CA THR A 248 8.14 -3.92 14.03
C THR A 248 7.96 -2.57 13.37
N LYS A 249 6.77 -1.98 13.52
CA LYS A 249 6.41 -0.67 12.99
C LYS A 249 6.26 0.31 14.15
N MET A 250 7.03 1.40 14.11
CA MET A 250 6.98 2.46 15.12
C MET A 250 6.48 3.76 14.48
N TYR A 251 5.46 4.39 15.07
CA TYR A 251 4.79 5.53 14.43
C TYR A 251 4.06 6.49 15.38
N SER A 252 4.10 7.78 15.05
CA SER A 252 3.35 8.85 15.74
C SER A 252 1.86 8.54 15.88
N LYS A 253 1.27 8.88 17.04
CA LYS A 253 -0.17 8.72 17.29
C LYS A 253 -1.06 9.58 16.39
N VAL A 254 -0.54 10.58 15.67
CA VAL A 254 -1.35 11.34 14.69
C VAL A 254 -2.05 10.41 13.69
N ALA A 255 -1.43 9.28 13.32
CA ALA A 255 -2.05 8.25 12.48
C ALA A 255 -3.32 7.62 13.11
N HIS A 256 -3.37 7.48 14.43
CA HIS A 256 -4.56 7.00 15.15
C HIS A 256 -5.66 8.06 15.21
N VAL A 257 -5.29 9.34 15.38
CA VAL A 257 -6.26 10.45 15.35
C VAL A 257 -6.91 10.57 13.96
N ILE A 258 -6.13 10.43 12.89
CA ILE A 258 -6.64 10.38 11.51
C ILE A 258 -7.62 9.21 11.34
N ARG A 259 -7.32 8.03 11.91
CA ARG A 259 -8.22 6.86 11.87
C ARG A 259 -9.50 7.07 12.67
N SER A 260 -9.45 7.67 13.86
CA SER A 260 -10.63 7.87 14.71
C SER A 260 -11.58 8.95 14.18
N ILE A 261 -11.10 9.86 13.33
CA ILE A 261 -11.93 10.82 12.57
C ILE A 261 -12.79 10.12 11.49
N GLY A 262 -12.55 8.84 11.21
CA GLY A 262 -13.37 8.01 10.32
C GLY A 262 -13.04 8.14 8.83
N VAL A 263 -12.02 8.92 8.46
CA VAL A 263 -11.59 9.08 7.07
C VAL A 263 -10.69 7.92 6.65
N LYS A 264 -10.87 7.45 5.41
CA LYS A 264 -10.03 6.45 4.75
C LYS A 264 -9.24 7.11 3.61
N PRO A 265 -8.00 7.59 3.83
CA PRO A 265 -7.20 8.19 2.78
C PRO A 265 -6.93 7.18 1.66
N SER A 266 -7.13 7.60 0.41
CA SER A 266 -7.12 6.66 -0.72
C SER A 266 -5.73 6.10 -1.01
N LEU A 267 -5.69 4.81 -1.35
CA LEU A 267 -4.47 4.06 -1.66
C LEU A 267 -3.93 4.34 -3.08
N PHE A 268 -4.75 4.92 -3.96
CA PHE A 268 -4.48 5.08 -5.39
C PHE A 268 -4.84 6.49 -5.87
N ASN A 269 -4.37 6.86 -7.07
CA ASN A 269 -4.69 8.16 -7.66
C ASN A 269 -6.20 8.31 -7.95
N ALA A 270 -6.70 9.53 -7.84
CA ALA A 270 -8.04 9.89 -8.28
C ALA A 270 -8.10 9.87 -9.82
N ARG A 271 -9.21 9.36 -10.37
CA ARG A 271 -9.43 9.36 -11.82
C ARG A 271 -9.90 10.71 -12.34
N THR A 272 -10.77 11.39 -11.59
CA THR A 272 -11.37 12.68 -11.97
C THR A 272 -10.98 13.79 -11.00
N VAL A 273 -11.03 15.04 -11.48
CA VAL A 273 -10.78 16.24 -10.66
C VAL A 273 -11.81 16.38 -9.53
N MET A 274 -13.06 15.96 -9.72
CA MET A 274 -14.07 15.91 -8.63
C MET A 274 -13.61 15.05 -7.46
N VAL A 275 -13.20 13.80 -7.73
CA VAL A 275 -12.74 12.85 -6.69
C VAL A 275 -11.47 13.37 -6.00
N MET A 276 -10.55 13.97 -6.76
CA MET A 276 -9.33 14.59 -6.23
C MET A 276 -9.65 15.76 -5.29
N LYS A 277 -10.53 16.68 -5.68
CA LYS A 277 -10.98 17.80 -4.83
C LYS A 277 -11.70 17.32 -3.58
N GLY A 278 -12.53 16.27 -3.68
CA GLY A 278 -13.17 15.64 -2.53
C GLY A 278 -12.17 15.09 -1.52
N ARG A 279 -11.11 14.41 -1.98
CA ARG A 279 -10.03 13.89 -1.12
C ARG A 279 -9.19 14.99 -0.47
N TYR A 280 -8.90 16.06 -1.21
CA TYR A 280 -8.24 17.25 -0.67
C TYR A 280 -9.08 17.92 0.43
N ASN A 281 -10.37 18.15 0.19
CA ASN A 281 -11.30 18.70 1.19
C ASN A 281 -11.41 17.78 2.42
N SER A 282 -11.37 16.46 2.22
CA SER A 282 -11.33 15.48 3.29
C SER A 282 -10.04 15.55 4.12
N ALA A 283 -8.89 15.80 3.49
CA ALA A 283 -7.61 16.04 4.19
C ALA A 283 -7.68 17.32 5.03
N LYS A 284 -8.17 18.42 4.45
CA LYS A 284 -8.35 19.70 5.15
C LYS A 284 -9.29 19.55 6.35
N GLY A 285 -10.48 19.00 6.16
CA GLY A 285 -11.43 18.76 7.26
C GLY A 285 -10.97 17.73 8.30
N THR A 286 -9.98 16.89 7.98
CA THR A 286 -9.30 16.01 8.95
C THR A 286 -8.28 16.80 9.76
N PHE A 287 -7.48 17.64 9.09
CA PHE A 287 -6.53 18.55 9.73
C PHE A 287 -7.21 19.50 10.72
N ASP A 288 -8.29 20.16 10.31
CA ASP A 288 -9.06 21.07 11.16
C ASP A 288 -9.56 20.36 12.45
N LYS A 289 -9.93 19.08 12.35
CA LYS A 289 -10.32 18.26 13.51
C LYS A 289 -9.14 17.87 14.39
N ILE A 290 -7.94 17.64 13.83
CA ILE A 290 -6.71 17.35 14.58
C ILE A 290 -6.26 18.60 15.36
N CYS A 291 -6.34 19.79 14.76
CA CYS A 291 -6.02 21.07 15.40
C CYS A 291 -6.84 21.35 16.67
N ASN A 292 -8.02 20.73 16.79
CA ASN A 292 -8.91 20.82 17.95
C ASN A 292 -8.77 19.64 18.94
N LYS A 293 -7.81 18.72 18.75
CA LYS A 293 -7.50 17.66 19.74
C LYS A 293 -6.46 18.15 20.76
N PRO A 294 -6.59 17.78 22.04
CA PRO A 294 -5.57 18.07 23.05
C PRO A 294 -4.25 17.34 22.74
N ASP A 295 -3.16 17.79 23.36
CA ASP A 295 -1.80 17.35 23.01
C ASP A 295 -1.55 15.90 23.42
N ASP A 296 -2.01 15.48 24.59
CA ASP A 296 -1.89 14.12 25.13
C ASP A 296 -2.39 13.01 24.17
N VAL A 297 -3.37 13.35 23.31
CA VAL A 297 -3.91 12.46 22.28
C VAL A 297 -2.91 12.25 21.12
N LEU A 298 -2.06 13.24 20.83
CA LEU A 298 -1.01 13.22 19.80
C LEU A 298 0.39 12.79 20.32
N GLN A 299 0.67 13.00 21.61
CA GLN A 299 1.95 12.73 22.25
C GLN A 299 2.33 11.24 22.33
N GLY A 300 3.57 10.94 21.97
CA GLY A 300 4.13 9.59 21.95
C GLY A 300 3.97 8.87 20.62
N PHE A 301 4.44 7.63 20.57
CA PHE A 301 4.39 6.77 19.39
C PHE A 301 3.96 5.35 19.78
N ARG A 302 3.38 4.66 18.82
CA ARG A 302 3.02 3.25 18.95
C ARG A 302 4.16 2.37 18.46
N ILE A 303 4.40 1.26 19.15
CA ILE A 303 5.21 0.13 18.70
C ILE A 303 4.23 -1.01 18.37
N GLU A 304 4.42 -1.66 17.22
CA GLU A 304 3.48 -2.66 16.67
C GLU A 304 4.29 -3.76 15.96
N ALA A 305 4.34 -4.96 16.53
CA ALA A 305 5.12 -6.08 16.05
C ALA A 305 4.23 -7.15 15.38
N THR A 306 4.48 -7.45 14.11
CA THR A 306 3.88 -8.60 13.41
C THR A 306 4.67 -9.87 13.74
N ILE A 307 4.10 -10.75 14.57
CA ILE A 307 4.73 -11.98 15.06
C ILE A 307 4.03 -13.20 14.46
N ARG A 308 4.79 -14.15 13.91
CA ARG A 308 4.27 -15.48 13.51
C ARG A 308 4.35 -16.43 14.70
N ALA A 309 3.23 -17.04 15.05
CA ALA A 309 3.14 -17.98 16.17
C ALA A 309 1.89 -18.84 15.98
N THR A 310 1.86 -20.07 16.49
CA THR A 310 0.71 -20.98 16.28
C THR A 310 -0.56 -20.53 17.01
N ASN A 311 -0.43 -19.75 18.10
CA ASN A 311 -1.52 -19.11 18.84
C ASN A 311 -1.03 -17.81 19.51
N LEU A 312 -1.97 -17.03 20.07
CA LEU A 312 -1.67 -15.75 20.70
C LEU A 312 -0.78 -15.89 21.94
N THR A 313 -0.90 -16.96 22.73
CA THR A 313 -0.04 -17.20 23.90
C THR A 313 1.44 -17.22 23.51
N TRP A 314 1.79 -17.95 22.46
CA TRP A 314 3.17 -18.03 21.96
C TRP A 314 3.64 -16.74 21.27
N ALA A 315 2.73 -15.95 20.69
CA ALA A 315 3.08 -14.60 20.20
C ALA A 315 3.45 -13.65 21.34
N LEU A 316 2.77 -13.75 22.50
CA LEU A 316 3.06 -12.97 23.70
C LEU A 316 4.40 -13.39 24.34
N GLU A 317 4.73 -14.68 24.36
CA GLU A 317 6.04 -15.18 24.81
C GLU A 317 7.18 -14.61 23.94
N ILE A 318 7.04 -14.67 22.61
CA ILE A 318 8.00 -14.05 21.67
C ILE A 318 8.13 -12.54 21.93
N ALA A 319 7.01 -11.83 22.12
CA ALA A 319 7.00 -10.39 22.39
C ALA A 319 7.75 -10.02 23.67
N LEU A 320 7.60 -10.83 24.72
CA LEU A 320 8.25 -10.63 26.02
C LEU A 320 9.75 -10.96 25.94
N ILE A 321 10.10 -12.18 25.52
CA ILE A 321 11.48 -12.69 25.56
C ILE A 321 12.42 -11.89 24.64
N HIS A 322 11.94 -11.45 23.48
CA HIS A 322 12.72 -10.61 22.57
C HIS A 322 12.49 -9.11 22.76
N ARG A 323 11.82 -8.68 23.86
CA ARG A 323 11.48 -7.28 24.19
C ARG A 323 10.95 -6.48 22.99
N LEU A 324 10.09 -7.08 22.18
CA LEU A 324 9.69 -6.52 20.86
C LEU A 324 8.82 -5.26 20.97
N LEU A 325 8.22 -5.04 22.14
CA LEU A 325 7.34 -3.92 22.45
C LEU A 325 8.03 -2.82 23.27
N ASP A 326 9.36 -2.85 23.32
CA ASP A 326 10.20 -1.90 24.06
C ASP A 326 11.06 -1.11 23.07
N SER A 327 11.01 0.22 23.11
CA SER A 327 11.77 1.06 22.18
C SER A 327 13.29 0.91 22.34
N GLN A 328 13.79 0.57 23.54
CA GLN A 328 15.22 0.41 23.82
C GLN A 328 15.82 -0.78 23.06
N THR A 329 15.02 -1.81 22.77
CA THR A 329 15.40 -2.96 21.92
C THR A 329 15.84 -2.53 20.52
N TYR A 330 15.44 -1.33 20.09
CA TYR A 330 15.73 -0.77 18.78
C TYR A 330 16.66 0.45 18.83
N ASP A 331 17.29 0.71 19.98
CA ASP A 331 18.28 1.79 20.11
C ASP A 331 19.33 1.72 19.00
N GLN A 332 19.80 2.89 18.56
CA GLN A 332 20.70 3.07 17.41
C GLN A 332 20.13 2.66 16.03
N ARG A 333 18.97 1.97 15.97
CA ARG A 333 18.28 1.63 14.71
C ARG A 333 17.21 2.64 14.29
N TYR A 334 16.92 3.64 15.14
CA TYR A 334 16.11 4.78 14.77
C TYR A 334 16.63 6.06 15.45
N GLU A 335 16.40 7.19 14.80
CA GLU A 335 16.43 8.53 15.39
C GLU A 335 14.99 8.91 15.75
N LEU A 336 14.80 9.53 16.91
CA LEU A 336 13.55 10.13 17.36
C LEU A 336 13.71 11.66 17.39
N THR A 337 12.68 12.37 16.95
CA THR A 337 12.63 13.83 17.03
C THR A 337 11.22 14.31 17.33
N GLU A 338 11.11 15.51 17.88
CA GLU A 338 9.84 16.20 18.09
C GLU A 338 9.55 17.12 16.89
N LEU A 339 8.31 17.10 16.42
CA LEU A 339 7.73 18.21 15.67
C LEU A 339 6.76 18.97 16.58
N PRO A 340 7.12 20.17 17.08
CA PRO A 340 6.26 20.98 17.94
C PRO A 340 4.90 21.24 17.28
N ARG A 341 3.83 21.28 18.09
CA ARG A 341 2.46 21.44 17.59
C ARG A 341 2.29 22.67 16.69
N SER A 342 2.88 23.81 17.08
CA SER A 342 2.86 25.05 16.30
C SER A 342 3.50 24.87 14.93
N ALA A 343 4.65 24.19 14.84
CA ALA A 343 5.33 23.89 13.59
C ALA A 343 4.56 22.89 12.71
N TYR A 344 3.93 21.87 13.31
CA TYR A 344 3.02 20.95 12.60
C TYR A 344 1.82 21.69 11.98
N ILE A 345 1.13 22.52 12.79
CA ILE A 345 -0.03 23.29 12.36
C ILE A 345 0.35 24.27 11.25
N ALA A 346 1.40 25.08 11.45
CA ALA A 346 1.86 26.04 10.46
C ALA A 346 2.30 25.37 9.14
N ASN A 347 2.95 24.20 9.21
CA ASN A 347 3.35 23.45 8.02
C ASN A 347 2.15 23.03 7.16
N ALA A 348 1.16 22.38 7.78
CA ALA A 348 -0.01 21.88 7.06
C ALA A 348 -0.92 23.04 6.59
N GLN A 349 -1.12 24.08 7.41
CA GLN A 349 -1.85 25.29 7.02
C GLN A 349 -1.21 25.97 5.81
N ARG A 350 0.11 26.21 5.82
CA ARG A 350 0.82 26.83 4.70
C ARG A 350 0.63 26.06 3.39
N LEU A 351 0.74 24.73 3.42
CA LEU A 351 0.56 23.89 2.24
C LEU A 351 -0.90 23.90 1.75
N ILE A 352 -1.88 23.88 2.66
CA ILE A 352 -3.32 24.00 2.35
C ILE A 352 -3.63 25.36 1.71
N SER A 353 -3.21 26.47 2.33
CA SER A 353 -3.40 27.81 1.78
C SER A 353 -2.78 27.95 0.40
N LYS A 354 -1.53 27.49 0.21
CA LYS A 354 -0.85 27.54 -1.10
C LYS A 354 -1.60 26.77 -2.20
N VAL A 355 -2.28 25.66 -1.89
CA VAL A 355 -3.17 24.98 -2.85
C VAL A 355 -4.40 25.82 -3.22
N GLN A 356 -4.95 26.59 -2.27
CA GLN A 356 -6.09 27.48 -2.50
C GLN A 356 -5.67 28.75 -3.26
N ASP A 357 -4.68 29.48 -2.77
CA ASP A 357 -4.23 30.78 -3.28
C ASP A 357 -3.74 30.67 -4.73
N PHE A 358 -2.98 29.61 -5.03
CA PHE A 358 -2.52 29.30 -6.38
C PHE A 358 -3.46 28.36 -7.14
N ASN A 359 -4.63 27.98 -6.60
CA ASN A 359 -5.63 27.13 -7.27
C ASN A 359 -5.03 25.88 -7.96
N LEU A 360 -4.10 25.20 -7.29
CA LEU A 360 -3.27 24.14 -7.89
C LEU A 360 -4.09 22.91 -8.35
N LEU A 361 -5.30 22.75 -7.80
CA LEU A 361 -6.25 21.71 -8.17
C LEU A 361 -7.33 22.17 -9.18
N LYS A 362 -7.07 23.26 -9.93
CA LYS A 362 -7.98 23.76 -10.98
C LYS A 362 -8.29 22.70 -12.05
N GLY A 363 -9.52 22.75 -12.57
CA GLY A 363 -10.05 21.84 -13.58
C GLY A 363 -11.56 21.62 -13.44
N SER A 364 -12.22 21.24 -14.54
CA SER A 364 -13.63 20.86 -14.58
C SER A 364 -13.85 19.53 -13.85
N SER A 365 -15.00 19.34 -13.21
CA SER A 365 -15.26 18.21 -12.31
C SER A 365 -15.09 16.82 -12.97
N SER A 366 -15.46 16.72 -14.25
CA SER A 366 -15.37 15.50 -15.06
C SER A 366 -14.02 15.29 -15.75
N ALA A 367 -13.11 16.28 -15.75
CA ALA A 367 -11.78 16.13 -16.34
C ALA A 367 -10.96 15.06 -15.61
N LYS A 368 -10.06 14.42 -16.35
CA LYS A 368 -9.08 13.46 -15.81
C LYS A 368 -8.12 14.21 -14.87
N ALA A 369 -7.92 13.70 -13.66
CA ALA A 369 -6.93 14.26 -12.74
C ALA A 369 -5.51 13.90 -13.22
N SER A 370 -4.63 14.90 -13.35
CA SER A 370 -3.23 14.67 -13.76
C SER A 370 -2.42 13.99 -12.64
N ASN A 371 -1.24 13.46 -12.97
CA ASN A 371 -0.37 12.81 -11.98
C ASN A 371 0.20 13.83 -10.98
N GLU A 372 0.45 15.05 -11.42
CA GLU A 372 1.03 16.17 -10.67
C GLU A 372 0.00 16.71 -9.67
N LYS A 373 -1.26 16.89 -10.10
CA LYS A 373 -2.35 17.31 -9.19
C LYS A 373 -2.72 16.21 -8.20
N ASN A 374 -2.63 14.94 -8.61
CA ASN A 374 -2.65 13.79 -7.70
C ASN A 374 -1.49 13.79 -6.70
N LYS A 375 -0.28 14.19 -7.12
CA LYS A 375 0.90 14.32 -6.23
C LYS A 375 0.66 15.40 -5.18
N VAL A 376 0.18 16.58 -5.58
CA VAL A 376 -0.21 17.66 -4.65
C VAL A 376 -1.23 17.18 -3.61
N GLU A 377 -2.31 16.52 -4.02
CA GLU A 377 -3.30 15.97 -3.07
C GLU A 377 -2.73 14.87 -2.15
N ALA A 378 -1.81 14.04 -2.64
CA ALA A 378 -1.10 13.06 -1.83
C ALA A 378 -0.13 13.72 -0.81
N ASP A 379 0.55 14.78 -1.23
CA ASP A 379 1.46 15.57 -0.39
C ASP A 379 0.71 16.33 0.70
N ILE A 380 -0.53 16.79 0.45
CA ILE A 380 -1.41 17.34 1.50
C ILE A 380 -1.77 16.27 2.54
N TRP A 381 -2.13 15.05 2.11
CA TRP A 381 -2.34 13.95 3.07
C TRP A 381 -1.07 13.64 3.87
N GLN A 382 0.11 13.72 3.23
CA GLN A 382 1.39 13.58 3.91
C GLN A 382 1.61 14.69 4.96
N SER A 383 1.35 15.96 4.63
CA SER A 383 1.55 17.08 5.56
C SER A 383 0.63 17.04 6.78
N VAL A 384 -0.56 16.43 6.64
CA VAL A 384 -1.52 16.18 7.75
C VAL A 384 -1.11 14.99 8.63
N GLY A 385 -0.09 14.21 8.25
CA GLY A 385 0.41 13.09 9.05
C GLY A 385 0.18 11.70 8.45
N TRP A 386 -0.29 11.59 7.20
CA TRP A 386 -0.63 10.30 6.58
C TRP A 386 0.25 9.92 5.39
N ASN A 387 0.98 8.80 5.49
CA ASN A 387 1.71 8.21 4.36
C ASN A 387 1.39 6.71 4.23
N ASN A 388 0.72 6.33 3.14
CA ASN A 388 0.36 4.93 2.84
C ASN A 388 1.40 4.17 2.00
N SER A 389 2.52 4.82 1.62
CA SER A 389 3.63 4.30 0.80
C SER A 389 3.32 3.85 -0.63
N ARG A 390 2.05 3.88 -1.07
CA ARG A 390 1.63 3.42 -2.42
C ARG A 390 1.70 4.50 -3.49
N ARG A 391 1.72 5.76 -3.10
CA ARG A 391 1.77 6.92 -4.00
C ARG A 391 3.15 7.55 -3.97
N LYS A 392 3.63 8.04 -5.11
CA LYS A 392 4.92 8.74 -5.24
C LYS A 392 4.76 10.17 -4.73
N LEU A 393 5.24 10.42 -3.52
CA LEU A 393 5.20 11.73 -2.85
C LEU A 393 6.39 12.62 -3.28
N THR A 394 6.29 13.93 -3.04
CA THR A 394 7.41 14.87 -3.17
C THR A 394 8.39 14.67 -2.02
N LYS A 395 9.71 14.74 -2.28
CA LYS A 395 10.71 14.63 -1.19
C LYS A 395 10.76 15.95 -0.42
N HIS A 396 10.94 15.89 0.90
CA HIS A 396 11.03 17.08 1.76
C HIS A 396 12.17 18.04 1.35
N ASN A 397 13.23 17.53 0.72
CA ASN A 397 14.39 18.27 0.22
C ASN A 397 14.41 18.43 -1.31
N ASP A 398 13.28 18.24 -1.99
CA ASP A 398 13.15 18.49 -3.43
C ASP A 398 13.19 20.01 -3.67
N VAL A 399 14.25 20.49 -4.33
CA VAL A 399 14.42 21.92 -4.66
C VAL A 399 13.30 22.42 -5.59
N ASN A 400 12.70 21.53 -6.38
CA ASN A 400 11.59 21.84 -7.29
C ASN A 400 10.22 21.48 -6.68
N ALA A 401 10.12 21.32 -5.36
CA ALA A 401 8.84 21.05 -4.71
C ALA A 401 7.85 22.20 -4.89
N TRP A 402 6.61 21.87 -5.25
CA TRP A 402 5.54 22.85 -5.50
C TRP A 402 5.22 23.77 -4.31
N TRP A 403 5.59 23.36 -3.08
CA TRP A 403 5.42 24.18 -1.89
C TRP A 403 6.53 25.22 -1.68
N ASN A 404 7.66 25.16 -2.39
CA ASN A 404 8.76 26.12 -2.26
C ASN A 404 8.34 27.50 -2.80
N ASP A 405 8.75 28.58 -2.15
CA ASP A 405 8.19 29.92 -2.40
C ASP A 405 8.59 30.53 -3.74
N HIS A 406 9.69 30.07 -4.33
CA HIS A 406 10.09 30.42 -5.69
C HIS A 406 9.30 29.69 -6.78
N ILE A 407 8.50 28.66 -6.46
CA ILE A 407 7.67 27.95 -7.44
C ILE A 407 6.29 28.59 -7.52
N THR A 408 6.02 29.28 -8.64
CA THR A 408 4.72 29.89 -8.95
C THR A 408 3.74 28.89 -9.59
N ASN A 409 2.45 29.24 -9.65
CA ASN A 409 1.45 28.48 -10.45
C ASN A 409 1.91 28.31 -11.91
N ARG A 410 2.46 29.37 -12.52
CA ARG A 410 2.89 29.36 -13.92
C ARG A 410 4.01 28.35 -14.15
N GLU A 411 4.98 28.26 -13.23
CA GLU A 411 6.06 27.26 -13.32
C GLU A 411 5.56 25.85 -13.01
N PHE A 412 4.64 25.70 -12.05
CA PHE A 412 3.99 24.43 -11.77
C PHE A 412 3.22 23.90 -13.00
N GLU A 413 2.37 24.71 -13.64
CA GLU A 413 1.63 24.31 -14.85
C GLU A 413 2.56 24.12 -16.07
N LYS A 414 3.68 24.86 -16.18
CA LYS A 414 4.76 24.55 -17.16
C LYS A 414 5.41 23.18 -16.92
N SER A 415 5.54 22.76 -15.66
CA SER A 415 6.12 21.45 -15.30
C SER A 415 5.17 20.27 -15.53
N ILE A 416 3.85 20.52 -15.64
CA ILE A 416 2.87 19.54 -16.09
C ILE A 416 3.10 19.31 -17.59
N ARG A 417 3.84 18.24 -17.92
CA ARG A 417 4.12 17.86 -19.32
C ARG A 417 2.83 17.88 -20.12
N PHE A 418 2.81 18.69 -21.18
CA PHE A 418 1.69 18.71 -22.11
C PHE A 418 1.56 17.33 -22.76
N VAL A 419 0.47 16.62 -22.44
CA VAL A 419 0.11 15.36 -23.09
C VAL A 419 -1.02 15.66 -24.07
N SER A 420 -0.69 15.75 -25.35
CA SER A 420 -1.61 16.12 -26.42
C SER A 420 -2.86 15.24 -26.44
N ASP A 421 -2.70 13.92 -26.30
CA ASP A 421 -3.82 12.96 -26.26
C ASP A 421 -4.80 13.22 -25.10
N VAL A 422 -4.32 13.79 -23.99
CA VAL A 422 -5.17 14.20 -22.85
C VAL A 422 -5.79 15.56 -23.11
N PHE A 423 -5.01 16.53 -23.60
CA PHE A 423 -5.51 17.88 -23.91
C PHE A 423 -6.60 17.87 -24.99
N PHE A 424 -6.35 17.18 -26.09
CA PHE A 424 -7.31 16.96 -27.18
C PHE A 424 -8.34 15.87 -26.85
N SER A 425 -8.32 15.25 -25.67
CA SER A 425 -9.44 14.41 -25.21
C SER A 425 -10.72 15.21 -24.92
N GLU A 426 -10.64 16.54 -24.80
CA GLU A 426 -11.81 17.41 -24.60
C GLU A 426 -12.25 18.08 -25.91
N THR A 427 -13.55 17.95 -26.24
CA THR A 427 -14.15 18.53 -27.45
C THR A 427 -14.14 20.06 -27.45
N ALA A 428 -14.07 20.70 -26.27
CA ALA A 428 -13.90 22.15 -26.14
C ALA A 428 -12.50 22.60 -26.60
N ASN A 429 -11.45 21.96 -26.07
CA ASN A 429 -10.05 22.23 -26.46
C ASN A 429 -9.83 21.98 -27.95
N CYS A 430 -10.41 20.90 -28.50
CA CYS A 430 -10.38 20.64 -29.95
C CYS A 430 -10.95 21.80 -30.78
N LYS A 431 -12.08 22.38 -30.35
CA LYS A 431 -12.74 23.49 -31.07
C LYS A 431 -11.97 24.80 -30.91
N ALA A 432 -11.53 25.12 -29.71
CA ALA A 432 -10.76 26.33 -29.43
C ALA A 432 -9.40 26.32 -30.16
N PHE A 433 -8.63 25.23 -30.02
CA PHE A 433 -7.36 25.06 -30.72
C PHE A 433 -7.53 25.13 -32.24
N PHE A 434 -8.56 24.45 -32.80
CA PHE A 434 -8.89 24.54 -34.22
C PHE A 434 -9.08 25.98 -34.70
N MET A 435 -9.76 26.84 -33.94
CA MET A 435 -9.97 28.23 -34.35
C MET A 435 -8.67 29.04 -34.42
N PHE A 436 -7.69 28.74 -33.57
CA PHE A 436 -6.35 29.34 -33.68
C PHE A 436 -5.56 28.83 -34.88
N VAL A 437 -5.63 27.52 -35.18
CA VAL A 437 -4.75 26.90 -36.18
C VAL A 437 -5.36 26.78 -37.59
N LYS A 438 -6.67 26.99 -37.78
CA LYS A 438 -7.41 26.69 -39.02
C LYS A 438 -6.69 27.21 -40.28
N SER A 439 -6.25 28.47 -40.25
CA SER A 439 -5.59 29.15 -41.37
C SER A 439 -4.26 28.55 -41.80
N ARG A 440 -3.63 27.71 -40.95
CA ARG A 440 -2.40 26.96 -41.25
C ARG A 440 -2.62 25.45 -41.46
N LEU A 441 -3.86 24.95 -41.34
CA LEU A 441 -4.14 23.52 -41.55
C LEU A 441 -4.13 23.17 -43.06
N LYS A 442 -3.15 22.37 -43.48
CA LYS A 442 -3.07 21.77 -44.83
C LYS A 442 -3.90 20.49 -44.90
N CYS A 443 -4.77 20.32 -45.89
CA CYS A 443 -5.50 19.06 -46.06
C CYS A 443 -4.59 17.94 -46.60
N PRO A 444 -4.41 16.79 -45.93
CA PRO A 444 -3.50 15.73 -46.40
C PRO A 444 -4.02 14.93 -47.61
N ASN A 445 -5.24 15.23 -48.09
CA ASN A 445 -5.83 14.57 -49.26
C ASN A 445 -5.83 15.44 -50.53
N CYS A 446 -5.75 16.77 -50.40
CA CYS A 446 -5.76 17.69 -51.55
C CYS A 446 -4.85 18.92 -51.38
N ASP A 447 -3.99 18.92 -50.37
CA ASP A 447 -3.02 19.96 -50.02
C ASP A 447 -3.56 21.38 -49.77
N GLY A 448 -4.87 21.61 -49.89
CA GLY A 448 -5.49 22.91 -49.68
C GLY A 448 -5.42 23.40 -48.23
N ILE A 449 -4.85 24.60 -48.06
CA ILE A 449 -4.69 25.32 -46.79
C ILE A 449 -5.98 26.10 -46.46
N ASP A 450 -6.31 26.26 -45.17
CA ASP A 450 -7.52 26.93 -44.64
C ASP A 450 -8.86 26.32 -45.13
N THR A 451 -8.81 25.12 -45.71
CA THR A 451 -9.98 24.48 -46.33
C THR A 451 -10.93 23.82 -45.32
N PHE A 452 -10.54 23.65 -44.06
CA PHE A 452 -11.32 22.90 -43.08
C PHE A 452 -12.44 23.72 -42.44
N ASN A 453 -13.59 23.09 -42.25
CA ASN A 453 -14.73 23.62 -41.49
C ASN A 453 -15.14 22.64 -40.38
N VAL A 454 -15.46 23.17 -39.19
CA VAL A 454 -15.90 22.35 -38.05
C VAL A 454 -17.29 21.78 -38.30
N GLY A 455 -17.47 20.50 -37.98
CA GLY A 455 -18.77 19.82 -37.95
C GLY A 455 -18.93 18.96 -36.70
N GLY A 456 -20.12 18.39 -36.54
CA GLY A 456 -20.44 17.46 -35.45
C GLY A 456 -21.37 18.04 -34.38
N ARG A 457 -22.12 17.15 -33.71
CA ARG A 457 -23.01 17.49 -32.58
C ARG A 457 -22.19 17.98 -31.38
N THR A 458 -22.83 18.63 -30.40
CA THR A 458 -22.18 19.26 -29.21
C THR A 458 -21.10 18.42 -28.52
N LYS A 459 -21.24 17.08 -28.46
CA LYS A 459 -20.27 16.18 -27.82
C LYS A 459 -19.10 15.73 -28.70
N ASN A 460 -19.21 15.78 -30.03
CA ASN A 460 -18.23 15.20 -30.97
C ASN A 460 -17.52 16.28 -31.79
N PHE A 461 -16.20 16.15 -31.94
CA PHE A 461 -15.39 16.98 -32.84
C PHE A 461 -15.12 16.26 -34.16
N THR A 462 -15.48 16.90 -35.27
CA THR A 462 -15.03 16.53 -36.62
C THR A 462 -14.70 17.80 -37.41
N MET A 463 -13.79 17.71 -38.38
CA MET A 463 -13.62 18.74 -39.41
C MET A 463 -13.79 18.13 -40.80
N LYS A 464 -14.33 18.91 -41.74
CA LYS A 464 -14.52 18.54 -43.15
C LYS A 464 -13.76 19.53 -44.04
N CYS A 465 -12.95 19.03 -44.97
CA CYS A 465 -12.34 19.86 -46.01
C CYS A 465 -13.42 20.37 -46.99
N GLY A 466 -13.42 21.66 -47.32
CA GLY A 466 -14.31 22.27 -48.30
C GLY A 466 -14.03 21.78 -49.72
N ASN A 467 -12.76 21.58 -50.07
CA ASN A 467 -12.34 21.27 -51.44
C ASN A 467 -12.55 19.79 -51.81
N CYS A 468 -11.99 18.85 -51.04
CA CYS A 468 -12.07 17.41 -51.36
C CYS A 468 -13.12 16.64 -50.54
N SER A 469 -13.89 17.33 -49.69
CA SER A 469 -14.87 16.72 -48.77
C SER A 469 -14.36 15.71 -47.73
N GLU A 470 -13.05 15.48 -47.62
CA GLU A 470 -12.45 14.56 -46.63
C GLU A 470 -12.85 14.93 -45.21
N ARG A 471 -13.17 13.91 -44.39
CA ARG A 471 -13.63 14.07 -43.00
C ARG A 471 -12.62 13.54 -42.01
N MET A 472 -12.14 14.42 -41.15
CA MET A 472 -11.34 14.05 -39.99
C MET A 472 -12.19 14.01 -38.74
N GLY A 473 -12.32 12.82 -38.15
CA GLY A 473 -12.71 12.70 -36.76
C GLY A 473 -11.55 13.04 -35.82
N LYS A 474 -11.88 13.36 -34.58
CA LYS A 474 -10.96 13.68 -33.48
C LYS A 474 -9.63 12.92 -33.49
N LYS A 475 -9.61 11.59 -33.64
CA LYS A 475 -8.36 10.79 -33.66
C LYS A 475 -7.43 11.17 -34.83
N LYS A 476 -7.96 11.35 -36.06
CA LYS A 476 -7.20 11.85 -37.21
C LYS A 476 -6.70 13.27 -36.96
N SER A 477 -7.54 14.14 -36.39
CA SER A 477 -7.19 15.52 -36.06
C SER A 477 -6.06 15.62 -35.03
N THR A 478 -6.09 14.79 -33.97
CA THR A 478 -5.03 14.75 -32.95
C THR A 478 -3.69 14.31 -33.52
N ILE A 479 -3.66 13.35 -34.45
CA ILE A 479 -2.42 12.93 -35.14
C ILE A 479 -1.85 14.10 -35.94
N MET A 480 -2.68 14.75 -36.76
CA MET A 480 -2.29 15.93 -37.54
C MET A 480 -1.79 17.09 -36.66
N TRP A 481 -2.41 17.33 -35.50
CA TRP A 481 -1.96 18.36 -34.56
C TRP A 481 -0.65 17.96 -33.84
N ASN A 482 -0.44 16.67 -33.56
CA ASN A 482 0.82 16.18 -33.02
C ASN A 482 1.98 16.36 -34.03
N GLU A 483 1.74 16.19 -35.33
CA GLU A 483 2.74 16.46 -36.36
C GLU A 483 3.12 17.95 -36.39
N LEU A 484 2.13 18.86 -36.35
CA LEU A 484 2.36 20.30 -36.28
C LEU A 484 3.12 20.74 -35.02
N LEU A 485 2.80 20.15 -33.86
CA LEU A 485 3.46 20.43 -32.58
C LEU A 485 4.91 19.93 -32.50
N ASN A 486 5.32 19.03 -33.41
CA ASN A 486 6.69 18.55 -33.53
C ASN A 486 7.42 19.12 -34.76
N GLY A 487 6.77 19.99 -35.54
CA GLY A 487 7.31 20.60 -36.76
C GLY A 487 8.13 21.86 -36.51
N GLU A 488 8.50 22.55 -37.60
CA GLU A 488 9.30 23.78 -37.56
C GLU A 488 8.57 24.94 -36.86
N ASP A 489 7.26 25.06 -37.09
CA ASP A 489 6.34 26.06 -36.50
C ASP A 489 5.94 25.77 -35.02
N LYS A 490 6.61 24.84 -34.33
CA LYS A 490 6.21 24.35 -32.99
C LYS A 490 5.93 25.43 -31.94
N GLU A 491 6.66 26.56 -31.98
CA GLU A 491 6.46 27.66 -31.02
C GLU A 491 5.09 28.32 -31.19
N TYR A 492 4.69 28.61 -32.43
CA TYR A 492 3.36 29.15 -32.75
C TYR A 492 2.23 28.20 -32.29
N PHE A 493 2.40 26.89 -32.49
CA PHE A 493 1.42 25.91 -32.03
C PHE A 493 1.41 25.72 -30.50
N GLN A 494 2.55 25.96 -29.84
CA GLN A 494 2.65 25.97 -28.38
C GLN A 494 1.98 27.22 -27.75
N ASP A 495 2.09 28.38 -28.40
CA ASP A 495 1.36 29.59 -28.03
C ASP A 495 -0.15 29.41 -28.26
N ALA A 496 -0.56 28.74 -29.34
CA ALA A 496 -1.97 28.38 -29.57
C ALA A 496 -2.52 27.40 -28.51
N ILE A 497 -1.70 26.52 -27.94
CA ILE A 497 -2.07 25.70 -26.77
C ILE A 497 -2.29 26.60 -25.55
N GLU A 498 -1.38 27.54 -25.27
CA GLU A 498 -1.47 28.39 -24.09
C GLU A 498 -2.67 29.35 -24.18
N ALA A 499 -2.87 30.00 -25.34
CA ALA A 499 -4.07 30.80 -25.62
C ALA A 499 -5.38 29.97 -25.52
N THR A 500 -5.35 28.70 -25.94
CA THR A 500 -6.47 27.77 -25.74
C THR A 500 -6.70 27.45 -24.26
N ARG A 501 -5.64 27.30 -23.46
CA ARG A 501 -5.75 27.09 -22.00
C ARG A 501 -6.32 28.34 -21.33
N GLU A 502 -5.85 29.53 -21.69
CA GLU A 502 -6.31 30.81 -21.16
C GLU A 502 -7.78 31.08 -21.50
N ALA A 503 -8.18 30.90 -22.76
CA ALA A 503 -9.57 31.09 -23.20
C ALA A 503 -10.58 30.13 -22.53
N ASN A 504 -10.12 28.97 -22.05
CA ASN A 504 -10.93 28.05 -21.23
C ASN A 504 -10.85 28.34 -19.72
N CYS A 505 -9.93 29.21 -19.27
CA CYS A 505 -9.81 29.68 -17.89
C CYS A 505 -10.55 31.01 -17.64
N SER A 506 -10.79 31.83 -18.66
CA SER A 506 -11.54 33.07 -18.52
C SER A 506 -13.02 32.82 -18.19
N PRO A 507 -13.63 33.54 -17.23
CA PRO A 507 -15.07 33.49 -17.02
C PRO A 507 -15.78 34.02 -18.27
N ARG A 508 -16.67 33.22 -18.87
CA ARG A 508 -17.54 33.73 -19.94
C ARG A 508 -18.45 34.81 -19.37
N PRO A 509 -18.56 36.01 -19.99
CA PRO A 509 -19.59 36.96 -19.61
C PRO A 509 -20.96 36.29 -19.79
N THR A 510 -21.80 36.42 -18.77
CA THR A 510 -23.16 35.90 -18.78
C THR A 510 -23.94 36.52 -19.94
N SER A 511 -24.48 35.66 -20.82
CA SER A 511 -25.34 36.13 -21.90
C SER A 511 -26.59 36.82 -21.30
N PRO A 512 -27.13 37.88 -21.93
CA PRO A 512 -28.32 38.54 -21.44
C PRO A 512 -29.49 37.56 -21.34
N VAL A 513 -30.26 37.67 -20.25
CA VAL A 513 -31.45 36.85 -20.00
C VAL A 513 -32.40 36.97 -21.20
N ARG A 514 -32.69 35.86 -21.87
CA ARG A 514 -33.83 35.77 -22.78
C ARG A 514 -35.09 35.99 -21.95
N ARG A 515 -35.86 37.03 -22.25
CA ARG A 515 -37.22 37.18 -21.72
C ARG A 515 -38.09 36.12 -22.36
N ASP A 516 -38.70 35.27 -21.54
CA ASP A 516 -39.74 34.36 -22.01
C ASP A 516 -40.97 35.16 -22.46
N SER A 517 -41.50 34.78 -23.61
CA SER A 517 -42.75 35.30 -24.16
C SER A 517 -43.94 34.65 -23.46
N PHE A 518 -44.70 35.44 -22.69
CA PHE A 518 -46.05 35.07 -22.24
C PHE A 518 -47.09 36.03 -22.83
N ASN A 519 -48.24 35.45 -23.20
CA ASN A 519 -49.32 36.13 -23.92
C ASN A 519 -50.24 36.95 -22.99
N SER A 520 -50.80 38.03 -23.55
CA SER A 520 -52.10 38.66 -23.23
C SER A 520 -52.53 38.74 -21.75
N SER A 521 -52.68 39.93 -21.17
CA SER A 521 -53.87 40.76 -21.40
C SER A 521 -53.82 42.09 -20.61
N SER A 522 -54.67 43.04 -21.01
CA SER A 522 -55.07 44.26 -20.25
C SER A 522 -54.11 45.46 -20.24
N CYS A 523 -54.52 46.51 -20.96
CA CYS A 523 -54.19 47.94 -20.72
C CYS A 523 -55.06 48.48 -19.53
N PRO A 524 -54.97 49.76 -19.07
CA PRO A 524 -54.30 50.93 -19.65
C PRO A 524 -53.56 51.90 -18.68
N SER A 525 -53.11 53.06 -19.21
CA SER A 525 -52.67 54.31 -18.52
C SER A 525 -51.37 54.23 -17.68
N ASP A 526 -50.49 55.23 -17.61
CA ASP A 526 -50.50 56.62 -18.14
C ASP A 526 -49.07 57.20 -18.37
N LEU A 527 -49.00 58.40 -18.95
CA LEU A 527 -47.90 59.41 -19.09
C LEU A 527 -46.50 59.10 -18.48
N GLY A 528 -45.37 59.47 -19.08
CA GLY A 528 -45.08 60.22 -20.32
C GLY A 528 -43.67 60.86 -20.28
N SER A 529 -43.12 61.26 -21.44
CA SER A 529 -42.03 62.26 -21.69
C SER A 529 -40.69 62.22 -20.89
N CYS A 530 -39.50 62.55 -21.43
CA CYS A 530 -39.02 62.88 -22.78
C CYS A 530 -37.47 62.95 -22.77
N THR A 531 -36.83 62.87 -23.96
CA THR A 531 -35.55 63.55 -24.40
C THR A 531 -34.31 63.55 -23.47
N SER A 532 -33.16 62.96 -23.86
CA SER A 532 -32.13 63.48 -24.81
C SER A 532 -31.37 64.71 -24.24
N ASP A 533 -30.10 65.03 -24.54
CA ASP A 533 -29.08 64.61 -25.52
C ASP A 533 -27.68 64.70 -24.84
N SER A 534 -26.73 63.79 -25.03
CA SER A 534 -25.74 63.65 -26.14
C SER A 534 -24.55 64.65 -26.14
N SER A 535 -23.33 64.08 -26.33
CA SER A 535 -22.13 64.73 -26.90
C SER A 535 -21.35 65.72 -25.99
N SER A 536 -20.01 65.88 -26.01
CA SER A 536 -18.89 65.20 -26.70
C SER A 536 -17.54 65.40 -25.95
N CYS A 537 -16.60 64.47 -26.12
CA CYS A 537 -15.14 64.67 -25.95
C CYS A 537 -14.58 65.65 -27.04
N PRO A 538 -13.31 66.15 -27.07
CA PRO A 538 -12.08 65.41 -26.67
C PRO A 538 -10.77 66.17 -26.27
N SER A 539 -9.81 65.40 -25.73
CA SER A 539 -8.33 65.55 -25.92
C SER A 539 -7.62 66.79 -25.30
N LEU A 540 -6.29 66.88 -25.07
CA LEU A 540 -5.13 65.97 -25.18
C LEU A 540 -3.92 66.60 -24.41
N TYR A 541 -2.85 65.83 -24.14
CA TYR A 541 -1.52 66.26 -23.61
C TYR A 541 -1.46 66.80 -22.15
N ASP A 542 -0.38 66.68 -21.36
CA ASP A 542 0.79 65.77 -21.31
C ASP A 542 1.48 65.96 -19.92
N THR A 543 2.57 65.23 -19.65
CA THR A 543 3.58 65.37 -18.59
C THR A 543 3.35 64.63 -17.26
N SER A 544 4.30 63.72 -16.97
CA SER A 544 4.63 63.18 -15.63
C SER A 544 5.85 63.97 -15.11
N PRO A 545 6.03 64.17 -13.78
CA PRO A 545 6.77 63.17 -12.98
C PRO A 545 6.34 63.01 -11.49
N GLU A 546 6.73 61.87 -10.91
CA GLU A 546 6.83 61.61 -9.46
C GLU A 546 7.92 62.47 -8.75
N PRO A 547 8.18 62.35 -7.42
CA PRO A 547 7.32 62.04 -6.26
C PRO A 547 7.50 63.05 -5.10
N ARG A 548 6.58 63.13 -4.11
CA ARG A 548 6.87 63.79 -2.80
C ARG A 548 6.23 63.15 -1.56
N LYS A 549 7.08 62.88 -0.56
CA LYS A 549 6.75 62.76 0.88
C LYS A 549 6.64 64.17 1.52
N ARG A 550 5.95 64.32 2.67
CA ARG A 550 6.34 65.09 3.90
C ARG A 550 5.20 65.00 4.96
N PHE A 551 5.47 64.51 6.20
CA PHE A 551 5.65 65.25 7.49
C PHE A 551 4.35 65.98 7.98
N ILE A 552 3.92 66.06 9.25
CA ILE A 552 4.50 66.08 10.64
C ILE A 552 3.34 65.72 11.64
N ALA A 553 3.44 65.43 12.96
CA ALA A 553 4.40 64.74 13.86
C ALA A 553 3.81 64.68 15.32
N GLU A 554 4.37 63.84 16.21
CA GLU A 554 4.33 63.92 17.72
C GLU A 554 2.98 63.73 18.48
N THR A 555 2.89 63.22 19.73
CA THR A 555 3.88 62.93 20.82
C THR A 555 3.40 61.82 21.81
N SER A 556 4.35 61.17 22.53
CA SER A 556 4.33 60.57 23.93
C SER A 556 3.01 60.23 24.68
N SER A 557 2.90 59.22 25.55
CA SER A 557 3.85 58.23 26.16
C SER A 557 3.08 57.09 26.90
N GLU A 558 3.81 56.15 27.52
CA GLU A 558 3.39 55.08 28.44
C GLU A 558 2.53 55.61 29.64
N ASP A 559 1.79 54.83 30.45
CA ASP A 559 2.06 53.46 30.94
C ASP A 559 0.84 52.75 31.61
N SER A 560 0.93 51.41 31.74
CA SER A 560 0.35 50.43 32.71
C SER A 560 -1.08 50.47 33.34
N ALA A 561 -1.57 49.23 33.62
CA ALA A 561 -2.36 48.75 34.78
C ALA A 561 -3.92 48.69 34.77
N ASP A 562 -4.42 47.45 34.67
CA ASP A 562 -5.43 46.77 35.52
C ASP A 562 -6.77 47.42 35.97
N SER A 563 -7.84 46.92 35.33
CA SER A 563 -8.90 46.08 35.98
C SER A 563 -10.24 46.68 36.48
N ILE A 564 -11.25 45.81 36.41
CA ILE A 564 -12.51 45.74 37.20
C ILE A 564 -13.74 46.58 36.78
N CYS A 565 -14.91 45.91 36.93
CA CYS A 565 -16.30 46.40 36.92
C CYS A 565 -16.95 46.74 35.56
N GLN A 566 -18.02 46.03 35.15
CA GLN A 566 -19.43 46.15 35.59
C GLN A 566 -20.10 47.44 35.06
N SER A 567 -21.39 47.48 34.71
CA SER A 567 -22.44 46.47 34.48
C SER A 567 -23.63 47.18 33.82
N SER A 568 -24.65 46.45 33.34
CA SER A 568 -26.01 47.01 33.27
C SER A 568 -27.04 45.90 33.47
N HIS A 569 -27.76 46.00 34.58
CA HIS A 569 -28.92 45.16 34.90
C HIS A 569 -30.14 45.55 34.07
N CYS A 570 -31.05 44.58 33.85
CA CYS A 570 -32.35 44.62 34.52
C CYS A 570 -33.07 43.25 34.45
N SER A 571 -33.70 42.89 35.56
CA SER A 571 -34.47 41.65 35.81
C SER A 571 -35.98 42.03 35.95
N PRO A 572 -36.90 41.25 36.56
CA PRO A 572 -36.94 39.80 36.86
C PRO A 572 -38.31 39.09 36.56
N GLY A 573 -38.28 37.76 36.46
CA GLY A 573 -39.13 36.86 37.27
C GLY A 573 -40.60 36.55 36.87
N SER A 574 -40.86 35.27 36.55
CA SER A 574 -41.99 34.48 37.10
C SER A 574 -41.72 32.97 36.87
N SER A 575 -42.58 32.08 37.41
CA SER A 575 -42.20 30.74 37.87
C SER A 575 -42.91 29.54 37.19
N CYS A 576 -42.30 28.36 37.38
CA CYS A 576 -42.90 27.02 37.47
C CYS A 576 -43.59 26.41 36.22
N SER A 577 -43.00 25.33 35.67
CA SER A 577 -43.55 23.95 35.79
C SER A 577 -42.75 22.94 34.95
N SER A 578 -42.80 21.67 35.37
CA SER A 578 -42.09 20.55 34.76
C SER A 578 -42.98 19.74 33.82
N ILE A 579 -42.54 19.45 32.60
CA ILE A 579 -43.06 18.36 31.76
C ILE A 579 -41.88 17.61 31.13
N HIS A 580 -41.91 16.28 31.24
CA HIS A 580 -41.06 15.37 30.47
C HIS A 580 -41.51 15.38 29.01
N ASP A 581 -40.58 15.51 28.06
CA ASP A 581 -40.68 14.77 26.81
C ASP A 581 -39.30 14.57 26.16
N SER A 582 -39.08 13.38 25.60
CA SER A 582 -37.82 13.00 24.95
C SER A 582 -37.94 13.07 23.43
N PRO A 583 -37.05 13.77 22.71
CA PRO A 583 -36.98 13.66 21.26
C PRO A 583 -36.14 12.44 20.84
N GLU A 584 -36.71 11.62 19.96
CA GLU A 584 -36.05 10.45 19.35
C GLU A 584 -34.77 10.82 18.57
N PRO A 585 -33.78 9.89 18.46
CA PRO A 585 -32.58 10.14 17.66
C PRO A 585 -32.88 10.14 16.16
N PRO A 586 -32.27 11.05 15.37
CA PRO A 586 -32.57 11.17 13.94
C PRO A 586 -32.10 9.96 13.13
N HIS A 587 -32.98 9.44 12.27
CA HIS A 587 -32.69 8.35 11.34
C HIS A 587 -31.41 8.61 10.51
N LYS A 588 -30.37 7.80 10.72
CA LYS A 588 -29.20 7.76 9.84
C LYS A 588 -29.61 7.23 8.47
N LYS A 589 -29.80 8.12 7.49
CA LYS A 589 -29.78 7.75 6.07
C LYS A 589 -28.40 7.21 5.72
N PHE A 590 -28.30 5.90 5.51
CA PHE A 590 -27.13 5.28 4.89
C PHE A 590 -27.00 5.78 3.45
N ILE A 591 -26.10 6.73 3.22
CA ILE A 591 -25.65 7.07 1.86
C ILE A 591 -24.69 5.97 1.42
N VAL A 592 -25.22 5.00 0.68
CA VAL A 592 -24.41 4.03 -0.06
C VAL A 592 -23.85 4.74 -1.30
N GLU A 593 -22.60 5.21 -1.22
CA GLU A 593 -21.87 5.59 -2.43
C GLU A 593 -21.65 4.34 -3.28
N ARG A 594 -22.36 4.27 -4.41
CA ARG A 594 -22.15 3.22 -5.42
C ARG A 594 -20.85 3.52 -6.16
N ASP A 595 -19.85 2.65 -6.00
CA ASP A 595 -18.72 2.57 -6.93
C ASP A 595 -19.26 2.25 -8.34
N SER A 596 -19.40 3.30 -9.15
CA SER A 596 -20.00 3.25 -10.48
C SER A 596 -18.91 3.03 -11.52
N ASP A 597 -18.31 1.85 -11.46
CA ASP A 597 -17.14 1.45 -12.24
C ASP A 597 -17.39 0.12 -12.97
N ASN A 598 -18.47 0.07 -13.76
CA ASN A 598 -18.70 -0.96 -14.77
C ASN A 598 -19.60 -0.42 -15.89
N LEU A 599 -18.98 0.11 -16.94
CA LEU A 599 -19.64 0.26 -18.24
C LEU A 599 -19.18 -0.88 -19.14
N SER A 600 -20.17 -1.60 -19.67
CA SER A 600 -20.05 -2.73 -20.57
C SER A 600 -19.10 -2.47 -21.74
N ARG A 601 -18.19 -3.42 -21.98
CA ARG A 601 -17.64 -3.66 -23.32
C ARG A 601 -18.52 -4.67 -24.01
N SER A 602 -19.44 -4.18 -24.86
CA SER A 602 -20.00 -4.99 -25.93
C SER A 602 -18.86 -5.36 -26.88
N PHE A 603 -18.56 -6.65 -26.99
CA PHE A 603 -17.82 -7.19 -28.13
C PHE A 603 -18.85 -7.77 -29.09
N ASP A 604 -18.92 -7.20 -30.28
CA ASP A 604 -19.68 -7.78 -31.39
C ASP A 604 -19.00 -9.09 -31.81
N ALA A 605 -19.74 -10.19 -31.80
CA ALA A 605 -19.37 -11.44 -32.42
C ALA A 605 -20.14 -11.57 -33.75
N PRO A 606 -19.47 -11.93 -34.87
CA PRO A 606 -20.11 -11.95 -36.19
C PRO A 606 -21.00 -13.17 -36.40
N GLU A 607 -21.77 -13.09 -37.49
CA GLU A 607 -22.86 -13.99 -37.84
C GLU A 607 -22.45 -15.44 -38.15
N THR A 608 -23.47 -16.29 -38.12
CA THR A 608 -23.41 -17.73 -38.36
C THR A 608 -22.96 -18.08 -39.77
N HIS A 609 -22.16 -19.14 -39.90
CA HIS A 609 -22.18 -19.99 -41.09
C HIS A 609 -22.35 -21.46 -40.69
N ARG A 610 -23.17 -22.15 -41.48
CA ARG A 610 -23.47 -23.57 -41.37
C ARG A 610 -22.22 -24.38 -41.74
N ASP A 611 -22.02 -25.54 -41.11
CA ASP A 611 -22.17 -26.77 -41.89
C ASP A 611 -22.53 -28.01 -41.06
N ARG A 612 -22.97 -29.05 -41.77
CA ARG A 612 -23.47 -30.33 -41.22
C ARG A 612 -22.36 -31.37 -41.09
N SER A 613 -22.41 -32.17 -40.03
CA SER A 613 -22.09 -33.60 -40.12
C SER A 613 -22.87 -34.41 -39.08
N VAL A 614 -23.53 -35.45 -39.57
CA VAL A 614 -24.30 -36.44 -38.78
C VAL A 614 -23.35 -37.60 -38.43
N ILE A 615 -23.31 -38.00 -37.16
CA ILE A 615 -23.12 -39.42 -36.78
C ILE A 615 -24.08 -39.71 -35.61
N GLU A 616 -24.63 -40.92 -35.63
CA GLU A 616 -25.76 -41.42 -34.85
C GLU A 616 -25.33 -42.31 -33.66
N ILE A 617 -26.26 -42.47 -32.70
CA ILE A 617 -26.52 -43.71 -31.92
C ILE A 617 -25.39 -44.26 -31.02
N ASN A 618 -25.58 -44.19 -29.70
CA ASN A 618 -26.11 -45.35 -28.98
C ASN A 618 -26.63 -45.04 -27.56
N SER A 619 -27.62 -45.82 -27.14
CA SER A 619 -28.08 -45.94 -25.76
C SER A 619 -27.13 -46.80 -24.94
N ASP A 620 -27.20 -46.73 -23.60
CA ASP A 620 -27.73 -47.85 -22.81
C ASP A 620 -27.76 -47.52 -21.31
N SER A 621 -28.90 -47.82 -20.69
CA SER A 621 -29.04 -48.03 -19.25
C SER A 621 -28.94 -49.51 -18.95
N PRO A 622 -28.57 -49.91 -17.73
CA PRO A 622 -29.44 -50.88 -17.06
C PRO A 622 -29.73 -50.52 -15.60
N SER A 623 -30.72 -51.21 -15.06
CA SER A 623 -31.43 -50.84 -13.83
C SER A 623 -31.51 -51.99 -12.82
N TYR A 624 -31.43 -51.66 -11.52
CA TYR A 624 -31.92 -52.46 -10.38
C TYR A 624 -31.16 -53.80 -10.10
N PRO A 625 -31.26 -54.42 -8.89
CA PRO A 625 -32.40 -54.37 -7.96
C PRO A 625 -32.12 -54.12 -6.46
N PHE A 626 -33.25 -54.13 -5.73
CA PHE A 626 -33.42 -54.03 -4.28
C PHE A 626 -32.61 -55.06 -3.49
N ASP A 627 -32.31 -54.71 -2.23
CA ASP A 627 -32.68 -55.58 -1.11
C ASP A 627 -32.94 -54.79 0.18
N THR A 628 -33.92 -55.24 0.97
CA THR A 628 -34.23 -54.74 2.32
C THR A 628 -34.65 -55.92 3.20
N PRO A 629 -34.31 -55.88 4.49
CA PRO A 629 -35.29 -56.34 5.47
C PRO A 629 -35.58 -55.30 6.57
N GLU A 630 -36.84 -55.28 6.98
CA GLU A 630 -37.29 -54.86 8.32
C GLU A 630 -36.60 -55.73 9.40
N ARG A 631 -36.65 -55.53 10.72
CA ARG A 631 -37.52 -54.82 11.69
C ARG A 631 -36.60 -54.64 12.94
N ASP A 632 -36.84 -53.80 13.93
CA ASP A 632 -38.03 -53.79 14.78
C ASP A 632 -38.23 -52.48 15.55
N ARG A 633 -39.43 -52.32 16.10
CA ARG A 633 -39.85 -51.17 16.91
C ARG A 633 -39.78 -51.52 18.38
N GLU A 634 -39.42 -50.56 19.22
CA GLU A 634 -40.14 -50.38 20.48
C GLU A 634 -40.47 -48.90 20.72
N ARG A 635 -41.69 -48.66 21.23
CA ARG A 635 -42.29 -47.34 21.51
C ARG A 635 -42.74 -47.33 22.97
N SER A 636 -42.44 -46.26 23.69
CA SER A 636 -43.35 -45.64 24.68
C SER A 636 -42.82 -44.22 24.98
N VAL A 637 -43.47 -43.16 24.49
CA VAL A 637 -44.67 -42.49 25.02
C VAL A 637 -44.34 -41.48 26.14
N ILE A 638 -44.21 -40.22 25.70
CA ILE A 638 -44.76 -38.97 26.25
C ILE A 638 -45.11 -38.95 27.74
N GLU A 639 -44.56 -37.97 28.46
CA GLU A 639 -45.34 -37.21 29.44
C GLU A 639 -45.00 -35.71 29.36
N ILE A 640 -46.02 -34.85 29.51
CA ILE A 640 -45.90 -33.39 29.52
C ILE A 640 -46.28 -32.95 30.94
N SER A 641 -45.43 -32.13 31.58
CA SER A 641 -45.83 -31.33 32.74
C SER A 641 -45.26 -29.93 32.64
N SER A 642 -46.16 -28.94 32.59
CA SER A 642 -45.82 -27.59 33.02
C SER A 642 -45.52 -27.58 34.53
N ASP A 643 -44.65 -26.69 34.98
CA ASP A 643 -45.10 -25.59 35.84
C ASP A 643 -43.99 -24.57 36.15
N SER A 644 -44.43 -23.37 36.48
CA SER A 644 -43.64 -22.16 36.75
C SER A 644 -43.34 -21.98 38.23
N SER A 645 -42.17 -21.40 38.58
CA SER A 645 -42.08 -20.43 39.68
C SER A 645 -40.81 -19.57 39.64
N GLU A 646 -40.93 -18.38 40.22
CA GLU A 646 -39.92 -17.31 40.28
C GLU A 646 -38.94 -17.52 41.45
N GLY A 647 -37.78 -16.84 41.48
CA GLY A 647 -36.92 -16.84 42.69
C GLY A 647 -35.47 -16.31 42.57
N SER A 648 -35.30 -15.00 42.53
CA SER A 648 -34.03 -14.27 42.81
C SER A 648 -33.61 -14.33 44.31
N PRO A 649 -32.47 -13.75 44.77
CA PRO A 649 -31.14 -13.49 44.16
C PRO A 649 -29.95 -13.88 45.10
N GLU A 650 -28.72 -13.49 44.72
CA GLU A 650 -27.50 -13.52 45.55
C GLU A 650 -27.60 -12.70 46.86
N LEU A 651 -26.90 -13.14 47.93
CA LEU A 651 -26.08 -12.27 48.82
C LEU A 651 -25.36 -13.05 49.93
N ARG A 652 -24.03 -12.94 49.98
CA ARG A 652 -23.13 -13.01 51.17
C ARG A 652 -21.67 -12.97 50.70
N LYS A 653 -20.72 -12.29 51.33
CA LYS A 653 -20.63 -11.15 52.27
C LYS A 653 -19.11 -10.95 52.44
N ARG A 654 -18.63 -9.71 52.54
CA ARG A 654 -17.20 -9.42 52.78
C ARG A 654 -16.74 -9.98 54.13
N MET A 655 -15.46 -10.35 54.21
CA MET A 655 -14.65 -10.18 55.42
C MET A 655 -13.44 -9.30 55.09
N PHE A 656 -13.13 -8.39 56.01
CA PHE A 656 -11.94 -7.54 56.06
C PHE A 656 -11.14 -7.95 57.30
N LEU A 657 -9.80 -7.76 57.26
CA LEU A 657 -8.83 -7.48 58.34
C LEU A 657 -7.44 -7.61 57.66
N GLU A 658 -6.71 -6.50 57.47
CA GLU A 658 -5.65 -5.97 58.37
C GLU A 658 -4.43 -6.92 58.45
N VAL A 659 -3.29 -6.60 57.82
CA VAL A 659 -2.26 -5.59 58.19
C VAL A 659 -1.42 -6.01 59.41
N GLU A 660 -0.20 -6.47 59.15
CA GLU A 660 1.05 -6.27 59.91
C GLU A 660 2.19 -6.74 58.97
N SER A 661 3.22 -5.97 58.60
CA SER A 661 4.26 -5.29 59.40
C SER A 661 5.39 -6.21 59.86
N SER A 662 6.48 -6.28 59.09
CA SER A 662 7.85 -6.45 59.64
C SER A 662 8.90 -5.93 58.65
N GLN A 663 9.76 -5.02 59.11
CA GLN A 663 10.96 -4.59 58.40
C GLN A 663 12.17 -5.46 58.80
N SER A 664 13.18 -5.56 57.94
CA SER A 664 14.57 -5.72 58.38
C SER A 664 15.55 -5.13 57.36
N HIS A 665 16.74 -4.74 57.84
CA HIS A 665 17.68 -3.83 57.18
C HIS A 665 18.75 -4.48 56.29
N VAL A 666 19.38 -3.62 55.47
CA VAL A 666 20.64 -3.83 54.74
C VAL A 666 21.83 -3.55 55.69
N PRO A 667 22.97 -4.26 55.56
CA PRO A 667 24.22 -3.67 55.04
C PRO A 667 24.85 -4.59 53.96
N GLU A 668 25.40 -4.14 52.83
CA GLU A 668 26.52 -3.20 52.56
C GLU A 668 27.91 -3.89 52.46
N SER A 669 28.47 -3.84 51.23
CA SER A 669 29.86 -4.00 50.74
C SER A 669 30.91 -4.91 51.42
N VAL A 670 31.54 -5.81 50.62
CA VAL A 670 33.01 -6.09 50.63
C VAL A 670 33.48 -6.46 49.20
N GLU A 671 34.60 -5.91 48.75
CA GLU A 671 35.32 -6.29 47.51
C GLU A 671 36.36 -7.41 47.77
N SER A 672 36.69 -8.24 46.76
CA SER A 672 38.10 -8.59 46.42
C SER A 672 38.26 -9.60 45.27
N ASN A 673 39.46 -9.58 44.66
CA ASN A 673 39.87 -10.31 43.47
C ASN A 673 40.20 -11.80 43.70
N SER A 674 40.21 -12.62 42.65
CA SER A 674 41.44 -13.29 42.15
C SER A 674 41.18 -14.19 40.92
N ALA A 675 42.27 -14.57 40.23
CA ALA A 675 42.27 -15.23 38.93
C ALA A 675 42.42 -16.75 38.98
N GLY A 676 42.16 -17.43 37.86
CA GLY A 676 42.46 -18.86 37.67
C GLY A 676 42.31 -19.28 36.20
N SER A 677 43.42 -19.48 35.50
CA SER A 677 43.47 -19.98 34.12
C SER A 677 43.64 -21.50 34.09
N HIS A 678 43.32 -22.15 32.96
CA HIS A 678 44.04 -23.32 32.47
C HIS A 678 43.77 -23.59 30.97
N GLN A 679 44.85 -23.69 30.19
CA GLN A 679 44.89 -24.32 28.86
C GLN A 679 45.54 -25.71 28.99
N CYS A 680 45.35 -26.58 28.00
CA CYS A 680 46.31 -27.63 27.64
C CYS A 680 46.27 -27.90 26.12
N ALA A 681 47.35 -28.43 25.55
CA ALA A 681 47.63 -28.47 24.09
C ALA A 681 48.40 -29.75 23.69
N GLN A 682 48.96 -29.77 22.45
CA GLN A 682 49.88 -30.77 21.84
C GLN A 682 49.20 -31.99 21.14
N SER A 683 49.73 -32.60 20.06
CA SER A 683 50.83 -32.26 19.12
C SER A 683 50.85 -33.15 17.86
N GLU A 684 51.14 -32.53 16.71
CA GLU A 684 52.04 -32.84 15.56
C GLU A 684 52.62 -34.25 15.22
N GLY A 685 52.92 -34.44 13.91
CA GLY A 685 53.79 -35.48 13.32
C GLY A 685 53.83 -35.45 11.78
N GLU A 686 55.02 -35.23 11.17
CA GLU A 686 55.27 -35.11 9.71
C GLU A 686 55.76 -36.43 9.05
N VAL A 687 55.86 -36.48 7.69
CA VAL A 687 57.11 -36.76 6.91
C VAL A 687 56.87 -36.95 5.38
N GLU A 688 57.53 -36.08 4.60
CA GLU A 688 58.13 -36.19 3.24
C GLU A 688 57.40 -36.63 1.94
N ALA A 689 57.82 -36.00 0.84
CA ALA A 689 57.41 -36.21 -0.57
C ALA A 689 58.65 -36.46 -1.47
N PRO A 690 58.51 -36.92 -2.75
CA PRO A 690 58.49 -35.97 -3.90
C PRO A 690 57.67 -36.53 -5.12
N THR A 691 57.63 -36.01 -6.38
CA THR A 691 58.26 -34.88 -7.10
C THR A 691 57.40 -34.43 -8.32
N ASN A 692 57.76 -33.30 -8.94
CA ASN A 692 57.50 -32.86 -10.34
C ASN A 692 56.11 -32.30 -10.75
N ALA A 693 56.15 -31.14 -11.43
CA ALA A 693 55.05 -30.21 -11.70
C ALA A 693 54.64 -30.18 -13.21
N PRO A 694 53.65 -29.37 -13.64
CA PRO A 694 53.80 -27.91 -13.69
C PRO A 694 52.70 -27.10 -12.95
N ALA A 695 53.06 -25.85 -12.65
CA ALA A 695 52.26 -24.81 -12.00
C ALA A 695 51.16 -24.22 -12.92
N GLN A 696 50.11 -23.54 -12.43
CA GLN A 696 49.58 -23.40 -11.07
C GLN A 696 48.09 -23.04 -11.21
N ALA A 697 47.21 -23.74 -10.48
CA ALA A 697 45.85 -23.25 -10.26
C ALA A 697 45.88 -22.28 -9.06
N THR A 698 45.46 -21.04 -9.25
CA THR A 698 45.24 -20.08 -8.15
C THR A 698 44.19 -20.65 -7.20
N SER A 699 44.51 -20.72 -5.91
CA SER A 699 43.60 -21.34 -4.95
C SER A 699 42.37 -20.48 -4.69
N ILE A 700 41.28 -21.11 -4.26
CA ILE A 700 40.05 -20.40 -3.86
C ILE A 700 40.33 -19.47 -2.67
N GLU A 701 41.34 -19.73 -1.84
CA GLU A 701 41.77 -18.77 -0.80
C GLU A 701 42.41 -17.50 -1.41
N GLN A 702 43.27 -17.60 -2.42
CA GLN A 702 43.86 -16.40 -3.06
C GLN A 702 42.79 -15.50 -3.69
N VAL A 703 41.76 -16.07 -4.33
CA VAL A 703 40.61 -15.31 -4.86
C VAL A 703 39.81 -14.65 -3.73
N ASN A 704 39.69 -15.29 -2.57
CA ASN A 704 38.99 -14.70 -1.43
C ASN A 704 39.83 -13.59 -0.74
N ASP A 705 41.15 -13.73 -0.66
CA ASP A 705 42.02 -12.74 -0.01
C ASP A 705 42.25 -11.50 -0.88
N GLU A 706 42.34 -11.63 -2.21
CA GLU A 706 42.25 -10.48 -3.13
C GLU A 706 40.88 -9.76 -3.04
N MET A 707 39.84 -10.43 -2.52
CA MET A 707 38.52 -9.85 -2.28
C MET A 707 38.29 -9.36 -0.84
N GLN A 708 39.20 -9.62 0.12
CA GLN A 708 39.14 -9.02 1.46
C GLN A 708 39.70 -7.59 1.45
N GLU A 709 40.69 -7.29 0.61
CA GLU A 709 41.02 -5.90 0.28
C GLU A 709 39.98 -5.32 -0.68
N GLY A 710 38.99 -4.60 -0.12
CA GLY A 710 38.02 -3.86 -0.93
C GLY A 710 38.71 -2.91 -1.94
N PRO A 711 38.10 -2.67 -3.11
CA PRO A 711 38.77 -2.04 -4.26
C PRO A 711 39.45 -0.72 -3.87
N LYS A 712 40.79 -0.70 -4.03
CA LYS A 712 41.72 0.30 -3.46
C LYS A 712 41.59 1.74 -4.02
N TYR A 713 40.51 2.05 -4.73
CA TYR A 713 40.18 3.37 -5.27
C TYR A 713 38.82 3.87 -4.78
N MET A 714 38.74 4.28 -3.51
CA MET A 714 37.66 5.15 -3.06
C MET A 714 37.88 6.58 -3.56
N VAL A 715 37.06 7.03 -4.51
CA VAL A 715 36.89 8.47 -4.80
C VAL A 715 35.40 8.80 -4.79
N ARG A 716 35.08 9.96 -4.23
CA ARG A 716 33.72 10.52 -4.15
C ARG A 716 33.07 10.67 -5.54
N THR A 717 31.75 10.87 -5.49
CA THR A 717 30.86 11.48 -6.51
C THR A 717 30.07 10.52 -7.41
N PHE A 718 28.82 10.92 -7.64
CA PHE A 718 27.81 10.35 -8.54
C PHE A 718 28.34 9.92 -9.93
N TRP A 719 27.60 9.01 -10.58
CA TRP A 719 27.62 8.68 -12.02
C TRP A 719 28.84 7.97 -12.64
N LYS A 720 29.94 7.69 -11.93
CA LYS A 720 31.17 7.15 -12.56
C LYS A 720 31.02 5.82 -13.34
N ASN A 721 30.41 4.77 -12.76
CA ASN A 721 30.48 3.43 -13.38
C ASN A 721 29.70 3.25 -14.69
N ILE A 722 28.80 4.16 -15.06
CA ILE A 722 28.16 4.15 -16.39
C ILE A 722 29.00 4.92 -17.42
N LEU A 723 29.90 5.81 -17.01
CA LEU A 723 30.59 6.75 -17.90
C LEU A 723 32.08 6.43 -18.11
N ASP A 724 32.68 5.68 -17.19
CA ASP A 724 34.13 5.45 -17.14
C ASP A 724 34.59 4.11 -17.78
N SER A 725 33.69 3.26 -18.29
CA SER A 725 34.07 2.04 -19.03
C SER A 725 34.79 2.41 -20.33
N ASN A 726 36.02 1.92 -20.50
CA ASN A 726 36.76 2.08 -21.74
C ASN A 726 36.46 0.87 -22.63
N PHE A 727 35.60 1.05 -23.64
CA PHE A 727 35.54 0.05 -24.69
C PHE A 727 36.91 -0.04 -25.39
N PRO A 728 37.42 -1.26 -25.68
CA PRO A 728 38.75 -1.42 -26.25
C PRO A 728 38.86 -0.79 -27.64
N GLU A 729 40.07 -0.34 -27.99
CA GLU A 729 40.35 0.23 -29.30
C GLU A 729 39.98 -0.76 -30.42
N GLY A 730 39.13 -0.29 -31.36
CA GLY A 730 38.67 -1.08 -32.50
C GLY A 730 37.29 -1.75 -32.32
N ALA A 731 36.68 -1.75 -31.13
CA ALA A 731 35.32 -2.24 -30.96
C ALA A 731 34.30 -1.33 -31.68
N VAL A 732 33.34 -1.92 -32.42
CA VAL A 732 32.26 -1.17 -33.09
C VAL A 732 31.24 -0.71 -32.05
N HIS A 733 30.68 0.48 -32.24
CA HIS A 733 29.77 1.12 -31.30
C HIS A 733 28.49 1.61 -31.97
N HIS A 734 27.36 1.40 -31.30
CA HIS A 734 26.06 1.91 -31.71
C HIS A 734 25.56 2.94 -30.69
N GLN A 735 25.30 4.17 -31.15
CA GLN A 735 24.75 5.21 -30.30
C GLN A 735 23.25 5.02 -30.13
N ILE A 736 22.81 4.78 -28.89
CA ILE A 736 21.39 4.72 -28.54
C ILE A 736 20.95 6.15 -28.16
N PRO A 737 19.97 6.75 -28.86
CA PRO A 737 19.64 8.17 -28.79
C PRO A 737 19.74 8.83 -27.40
N ASN A 738 20.55 9.89 -27.38
CA ASN A 738 20.74 10.89 -26.32
C ASN A 738 21.28 10.45 -24.95
N HIS A 739 21.47 9.16 -24.64
CA HIS A 739 21.92 8.75 -23.30
C HIS A 739 22.91 7.58 -23.21
N TYR A 740 23.05 6.72 -24.24
CA TYR A 740 23.88 5.51 -24.12
C TYR A 740 24.65 5.16 -25.40
N ILE A 741 25.79 4.49 -25.23
CA ILE A 741 26.59 3.86 -26.28
C ILE A 741 26.64 2.36 -25.96
N ARG A 742 26.29 1.52 -26.93
CA ARG A 742 26.42 0.07 -26.85
C ARG A 742 27.59 -0.38 -27.70
N THR A 743 28.30 -1.42 -27.31
CA THR A 743 29.14 -2.18 -28.26
C THR A 743 28.27 -2.91 -29.30
N ASP A 744 28.88 -3.31 -30.41
CA ASP A 744 28.22 -4.08 -31.46
C ASP A 744 29.15 -5.19 -31.95
N GLY A 745 28.86 -6.44 -31.56
CA GLY A 745 29.72 -7.59 -31.86
C GLY A 745 31.01 -7.65 -31.04
N TYR A 746 31.06 -6.99 -29.87
CA TYR A 746 32.23 -7.04 -28.99
C TYR A 746 32.13 -8.17 -27.96
N ILE A 747 30.97 -8.30 -27.31
CA ILE A 747 30.70 -9.46 -26.46
C ILE A 747 30.51 -10.68 -27.37
N VAL A 748 31.25 -11.75 -27.11
CA VAL A 748 31.17 -12.97 -27.92
C VAL A 748 29.72 -13.48 -27.94
N GLY A 749 29.20 -13.72 -29.15
CA GLY A 749 27.83 -14.17 -29.41
C GLY A 749 27.59 -15.65 -29.10
N ASP A 750 28.05 -16.12 -27.95
CA ASP A 750 27.83 -17.46 -27.43
C ASP A 750 26.73 -17.46 -26.34
N GLY A 751 26.40 -18.64 -25.82
CA GLY A 751 25.46 -18.76 -24.69
C GLY A 751 26.02 -18.23 -23.35
N ASN A 752 27.21 -17.65 -23.34
CA ASN A 752 27.81 -16.97 -22.20
C ASN A 752 27.68 -15.45 -22.27
N CYS A 753 27.20 -14.87 -23.38
CA CYS A 753 27.10 -13.44 -23.64
C CYS A 753 26.59 -12.61 -22.43
N MET A 754 25.59 -13.10 -21.69
CA MET A 754 25.09 -12.41 -20.49
C MET A 754 26.12 -12.37 -19.34
N PHE A 755 26.83 -13.48 -19.09
CA PHE A 755 27.90 -13.57 -18.09
C PHE A 755 29.13 -12.79 -18.54
N ARG A 756 29.48 -12.84 -19.84
CA ARG A 756 30.54 -12.02 -20.47
C ARG A 756 30.26 -10.52 -20.32
N ALA A 757 29.03 -10.07 -20.59
CA ALA A 757 28.64 -8.67 -20.44
C ALA A 757 28.66 -8.19 -18.97
N ILE A 758 28.28 -9.05 -18.01
CA ILE A 758 28.40 -8.77 -16.58
C ILE A 758 29.87 -8.72 -16.15
N SER A 759 30.69 -9.68 -16.61
CA SER A 759 32.13 -9.74 -16.35
C SER A 759 32.83 -8.48 -16.84
N PHE A 760 32.59 -8.09 -18.10
CA PHE A 760 33.13 -6.86 -18.67
C PHE A 760 32.70 -5.62 -17.88
N ALA A 761 31.43 -5.51 -17.50
CA ALA A 761 30.94 -4.37 -16.73
C ALA A 761 31.43 -4.33 -15.26
N LEU A 762 32.05 -5.40 -14.75
CA LEU A 762 32.65 -5.48 -13.40
C LEU A 762 34.18 -5.36 -13.43
N TYR A 763 34.84 -5.91 -14.45
CA TYR A 763 36.28 -6.15 -14.49
C TYR A 763 36.99 -5.59 -15.73
N ASP A 764 36.25 -4.95 -16.66
CA ASP A 764 36.73 -4.52 -17.99
C ASP A 764 37.27 -5.69 -18.85
N ASP A 765 36.92 -6.92 -18.48
CA ASP A 765 37.38 -8.19 -19.05
C ASP A 765 36.20 -9.14 -19.19
N GLN A 766 35.92 -9.61 -20.41
CA GLN A 766 34.82 -10.53 -20.68
C GLN A 766 35.19 -12.00 -20.52
N GLU A 767 36.48 -12.35 -20.43
CA GLU A 767 36.96 -13.74 -20.36
C GLU A 767 36.77 -14.36 -18.96
N LYS A 768 36.54 -13.54 -17.92
CA LYS A 768 36.16 -14.00 -16.57
C LYS A 768 34.66 -14.37 -16.46
N HIS A 769 33.99 -14.66 -17.58
CA HIS A 769 32.58 -15.07 -17.58
C HIS A 769 32.33 -16.35 -16.77
N ASP A 770 33.29 -17.26 -16.72
CA ASP A 770 33.20 -18.51 -15.97
C ASP A 770 33.20 -18.27 -14.46
N ASP A 771 33.99 -17.31 -13.99
CA ASP A 771 34.00 -16.91 -12.57
C ASP A 771 32.66 -16.28 -12.18
N ILE A 772 32.08 -15.43 -13.04
CA ILE A 772 30.73 -14.90 -12.83
C ILE A 772 29.69 -16.03 -12.86
N ARG A 773 29.72 -16.94 -13.85
CA ARG A 773 28.80 -18.09 -13.94
C ARG A 773 28.88 -18.94 -12.66
N LYS A 774 30.09 -19.30 -12.23
CA LYS A 774 30.36 -20.06 -11.00
C LYS A 774 29.83 -19.34 -9.77
N LEU A 775 30.19 -18.06 -9.58
CA LEU A 775 29.77 -17.22 -8.45
C LEU A 775 28.23 -17.14 -8.34
N VAL A 776 27.55 -16.87 -9.45
CA VAL A 776 26.10 -16.71 -9.47
C VAL A 776 25.38 -18.04 -9.24
N VAL A 777 25.83 -19.14 -9.86
CA VAL A 777 25.18 -20.45 -9.70
C VAL A 777 25.49 -21.07 -8.33
N ASP A 778 26.67 -20.83 -7.75
CA ASP A 778 26.98 -21.22 -6.37
C ASP A 778 26.18 -20.38 -5.34
N TYR A 779 25.96 -19.09 -5.61
CA TYR A 779 25.03 -18.28 -4.82
C TYR A 779 23.59 -18.83 -4.89
N MET A 780 23.11 -19.17 -6.09
CA MET A 780 21.77 -19.75 -6.29
C MET A 780 21.61 -21.11 -5.59
N ALA A 781 22.65 -21.95 -5.59
CA ALA A 781 22.65 -23.21 -4.85
C ALA A 781 22.61 -23.01 -3.33
N LYS A 782 23.42 -22.09 -2.80
CA LYS A 782 23.52 -21.81 -1.35
C LYS A 782 22.32 -21.06 -0.76
N ASN A 783 21.52 -20.37 -1.58
CA ASN A 783 20.40 -19.53 -1.14
C ASN A 783 19.02 -20.11 -1.52
N ILE A 784 18.94 -21.42 -1.80
CA ILE A 784 17.73 -22.12 -2.23
C ILE A 784 16.54 -21.87 -1.29
N GLU A 785 16.69 -22.14 0.02
CA GLU A 785 15.65 -21.99 1.04
C GLU A 785 15.20 -20.54 1.25
N GLY A 786 16.07 -19.57 0.94
CA GLY A 786 15.75 -18.15 1.03
C GLY A 786 14.89 -17.62 -0.13
N ARG A 787 14.57 -18.45 -1.13
CA ARG A 787 13.93 -18.04 -2.40
C ARG A 787 12.85 -18.98 -2.93
N VAL A 788 12.56 -20.11 -2.29
CA VAL A 788 11.38 -20.93 -2.65
C VAL A 788 10.12 -20.12 -2.34
N GLY A 789 9.53 -19.52 -3.38
CA GLY A 789 8.44 -18.54 -3.27
C GLY A 789 8.12 -17.79 -4.58
N GLN A 790 9.01 -17.86 -5.57
CA GLN A 790 8.80 -17.60 -7.01
C GLN A 790 9.73 -18.62 -7.72
N GLU A 791 9.33 -19.51 -8.63
CA GLU A 791 8.24 -19.51 -9.61
C GLU A 791 7.44 -20.84 -9.61
N ASN A 792 6.42 -20.96 -10.47
CA ASN A 792 5.91 -22.26 -10.91
C ASN A 792 7.03 -23.03 -11.65
N ALA A 793 7.30 -24.28 -11.25
CA ALA A 793 8.26 -25.14 -11.94
C ALA A 793 7.87 -25.49 -13.39
N GLU A 794 6.66 -25.14 -13.83
CA GLU A 794 6.14 -25.33 -15.19
C GLU A 794 6.72 -24.35 -16.23
N MET A 795 7.40 -23.27 -15.82
CA MET A 795 8.03 -22.31 -16.74
C MET A 795 9.52 -22.58 -17.01
N LEU A 796 10.13 -23.53 -16.30
CA LEU A 796 11.49 -23.96 -16.54
C LEU A 796 11.46 -25.24 -17.37
N ASP A 797 12.28 -25.26 -18.41
CA ASP A 797 12.49 -26.39 -19.33
C ASP A 797 13.36 -27.49 -18.67
N CYS A 798 13.02 -27.83 -17.41
CA CYS A 798 13.76 -28.62 -16.43
C CYS A 798 12.79 -29.20 -15.37
N SER A 799 12.89 -30.51 -15.11
CA SER A 799 12.02 -31.23 -14.16
C SER A 799 12.16 -30.81 -12.69
N THR A 800 13.32 -30.31 -12.27
CA THR A 800 13.56 -29.86 -10.89
C THR A 800 14.51 -28.67 -10.83
N TRP A 801 14.55 -27.98 -9.68
CA TRP A 801 15.53 -26.92 -9.42
C TRP A 801 16.99 -27.44 -9.46
N VAL A 802 17.22 -28.68 -9.04
CA VAL A 802 18.55 -29.32 -9.12
C VAL A 802 18.95 -29.54 -10.58
N ASP A 803 18.00 -29.93 -11.45
CA ASP A 803 18.24 -30.06 -12.88
C ASP A 803 18.50 -28.71 -13.54
N TYR A 804 17.77 -27.67 -13.14
CA TYR A 804 18.00 -26.29 -13.59
C TYR A 804 19.39 -25.77 -13.19
N LEU A 805 19.81 -25.94 -11.93
CA LEU A 805 21.18 -25.60 -11.52
C LEU A 805 22.23 -26.42 -12.29
N ARG A 806 21.99 -27.73 -12.51
CA ARG A 806 22.89 -28.58 -13.30
C ARG A 806 22.95 -28.15 -14.77
N LYS A 807 21.86 -27.65 -15.35
CA LYS A 807 21.81 -27.04 -16.69
C LYS A 807 22.61 -25.73 -16.69
N MET A 808 22.34 -24.81 -15.76
CA MET A 808 22.99 -23.49 -15.70
C MET A 808 24.51 -23.53 -15.38
N ARG A 809 24.98 -24.59 -14.71
CA ARG A 809 26.43 -24.87 -14.55
C ARG A 809 27.13 -25.27 -15.85
N LYS A 810 26.41 -25.75 -16.88
CA LYS A 810 27.05 -26.15 -18.14
C LYS A 810 27.48 -24.92 -18.92
N GLU A 811 28.70 -24.97 -19.41
CA GLU A 811 29.27 -23.93 -20.22
C GLU A 811 28.48 -23.71 -21.51
N GLY A 812 28.38 -22.46 -21.97
CA GLY A 812 27.53 -22.07 -23.10
C GLY A 812 26.01 -22.12 -22.82
N THR A 813 25.57 -22.28 -21.57
CA THR A 813 24.12 -22.23 -21.24
C THR A 813 23.66 -20.79 -21.06
N HIS A 814 22.76 -20.34 -21.93
CA HIS A 814 22.11 -19.02 -21.87
C HIS A 814 21.47 -18.77 -20.50
N GLY A 815 21.77 -17.62 -19.91
CA GLY A 815 21.15 -17.14 -18.68
C GLY A 815 19.79 -16.50 -18.91
N ASP A 816 18.96 -16.49 -17.87
CA ASP A 816 17.59 -15.98 -17.86
C ASP A 816 17.40 -14.82 -16.85
N GLU A 817 16.16 -14.37 -16.68
CA GLU A 817 15.84 -13.30 -15.73
C GLU A 817 16.08 -13.69 -14.27
N TYR A 818 16.02 -14.98 -13.93
CA TYR A 818 16.31 -15.50 -12.59
C TYR A 818 17.81 -15.44 -12.30
N VAL A 819 18.65 -15.74 -13.29
CA VAL A 819 20.10 -15.55 -13.19
C VAL A 819 20.43 -14.07 -13.01
N LEU A 820 19.79 -13.13 -13.72
CA LEU A 820 20.00 -11.69 -13.54
C LEU A 820 19.63 -11.18 -12.13
N ILE A 821 18.54 -11.69 -11.55
CA ILE A 821 18.19 -11.43 -10.14
C ILE A 821 19.33 -11.85 -9.22
N ASN A 822 19.83 -13.08 -9.37
CA ASN A 822 20.86 -13.64 -8.49
C ASN A 822 22.25 -13.05 -8.76
N ALA A 823 22.55 -12.64 -10.00
CA ALA A 823 23.79 -11.95 -10.35
C ALA A 823 23.93 -10.61 -9.62
N ALA A 824 22.87 -9.80 -9.56
CA ALA A 824 22.88 -8.55 -8.80
C ALA A 824 23.25 -8.77 -7.31
N LEU A 825 22.81 -9.90 -6.75
CA LEU A 825 23.02 -10.24 -5.33
C LEU A 825 24.40 -10.86 -5.07
N ALA A 826 24.83 -11.78 -5.93
CA ALA A 826 26.12 -12.46 -5.81
C ALA A 826 27.28 -11.47 -6.07
N CYS A 827 27.16 -10.65 -7.11
CA CYS A 827 28.13 -9.60 -7.46
C CYS A 827 27.97 -8.31 -6.61
N ARG A 828 27.01 -8.26 -5.68
CA ARG A 828 26.74 -7.13 -4.78
C ARG A 828 26.62 -5.76 -5.48
N THR A 829 25.95 -5.72 -6.63
CA THR A 829 25.75 -4.49 -7.43
C THR A 829 24.35 -4.48 -8.07
N ASN A 830 23.78 -3.31 -8.35
CA ASN A 830 22.55 -3.25 -9.15
C ASN A 830 22.90 -3.52 -10.63
N ILE A 831 22.10 -4.32 -11.34
CA ILE A 831 22.28 -4.58 -12.77
C ILE A 831 21.13 -3.92 -13.54
N VAL A 832 21.46 -2.99 -14.43
CA VAL A 832 20.52 -2.35 -15.35
C VAL A 832 20.58 -3.06 -16.70
N VAL A 833 19.43 -3.54 -17.20
CA VAL A 833 19.34 -4.17 -18.51
C VAL A 833 18.49 -3.30 -19.43
N LEU A 834 19.11 -2.80 -20.51
CA LEU A 834 18.42 -2.09 -21.58
C LEU A 834 18.10 -3.07 -22.72
N SER A 835 16.82 -3.42 -22.88
CA SER A 835 16.35 -4.26 -23.97
C SER A 835 16.00 -3.43 -25.20
N THR A 836 16.45 -3.86 -26.38
CA THR A 836 16.32 -3.12 -27.66
C THR A 836 15.57 -3.91 -28.74
N SER A 837 14.63 -4.77 -28.35
CA SER A 837 13.88 -5.62 -29.29
C SER A 837 12.81 -4.83 -30.07
N GLY A 838 12.98 -4.80 -31.40
CA GLY A 838 12.08 -4.13 -32.33
C GLY A 838 12.06 -2.61 -32.16
N SER A 839 10.88 -1.99 -32.29
CA SER A 839 10.69 -0.55 -32.08
C SER A 839 10.58 -0.16 -30.58
N THR A 840 10.60 -1.15 -29.68
CA THR A 840 10.38 -0.96 -28.24
C THR A 840 11.69 -1.02 -27.45
N LYS A 841 11.96 0.03 -26.68
CA LYS A 841 13.07 0.09 -25.72
C LYS A 841 12.53 -0.03 -24.30
N SER A 842 13.06 -0.94 -23.50
CA SER A 842 12.67 -1.10 -22.10
C SER A 842 13.90 -1.22 -21.20
N ILE A 843 13.81 -0.65 -19.99
CA ILE A 843 14.86 -0.71 -18.98
C ILE A 843 14.32 -1.52 -17.80
N LYS A 844 14.99 -2.63 -17.47
CA LYS A 844 14.80 -3.37 -16.21
C LYS A 844 15.96 -3.09 -15.26
N THR A 845 15.74 -3.20 -13.96
CA THR A 845 16.79 -3.05 -12.95
C THR A 845 16.67 -4.13 -11.88
N PHE A 846 17.67 -4.99 -11.83
CA PHE A 846 17.87 -6.03 -10.82
C PHE A 846 18.66 -5.41 -9.68
N ARG A 847 18.16 -5.50 -8.44
CA ARG A 847 18.62 -4.63 -7.34
C ARG A 847 19.39 -5.36 -6.25
N TYR A 848 20.49 -4.71 -5.86
CA TYR A 848 21.22 -4.95 -4.62
C TYR A 848 21.00 -3.78 -3.65
N ARG A 849 21.68 -3.77 -2.48
CA ARG A 849 21.67 -2.67 -1.51
C ARG A 849 22.79 -1.67 -1.81
N GLY A 850 22.45 -0.50 -2.36
CA GLY A 850 23.39 0.61 -2.55
C GLY A 850 23.12 1.40 -3.84
N GLU A 851 23.97 2.39 -4.09
CA GLU A 851 23.91 3.23 -5.30
C GLU A 851 24.81 2.70 -6.45
N GLN A 852 25.72 1.77 -6.17
CA GLN A 852 26.57 1.13 -7.18
C GLN A 852 25.71 0.32 -8.16
N LEU A 853 25.97 0.52 -9.45
CA LEU A 853 25.28 -0.20 -10.52
C LEU A 853 26.21 -0.43 -11.72
N ILE A 854 25.92 -1.50 -12.46
CA ILE A 854 26.45 -1.81 -13.78
C ILE A 854 25.32 -1.82 -14.80
N ALA A 855 25.63 -1.68 -16.09
CA ALA A 855 24.65 -1.66 -17.15
C ALA A 855 25.07 -2.57 -18.32
N ILE A 856 24.12 -3.33 -18.84
CA ILE A 856 24.27 -4.21 -20.02
C ILE A 856 23.08 -4.03 -20.97
N CYS A 857 23.25 -4.36 -22.24
CA CYS A 857 22.20 -4.24 -23.25
C CYS A 857 21.77 -5.61 -23.76
N HIS A 858 20.46 -5.88 -23.76
CA HIS A 858 19.89 -7.06 -24.41
C HIS A 858 19.45 -6.66 -25.83
N VAL A 859 20.22 -7.13 -26.81
CA VAL A 859 20.07 -6.84 -28.24
C VAL A 859 19.08 -7.82 -28.85
N ASN A 860 18.09 -7.30 -29.57
CA ASN A 860 17.08 -8.04 -30.35
C ASN A 860 16.32 -9.19 -29.64
N GLY A 861 16.53 -9.40 -28.34
CA GLY A 861 15.95 -10.50 -27.57
C GLY A 861 16.78 -11.79 -27.59
N ASN A 862 18.02 -11.76 -28.10
CA ASN A 862 18.85 -12.96 -28.28
C ASN A 862 20.34 -12.83 -27.89
N HIS A 863 20.88 -11.62 -27.70
CA HIS A 863 22.31 -11.41 -27.39
C HIS A 863 22.52 -10.31 -26.35
N TYR A 864 23.58 -10.40 -25.55
CA TYR A 864 23.96 -9.37 -24.58
C TYR A 864 25.24 -8.64 -24.99
N GLU A 865 25.23 -7.32 -24.92
CA GLU A 865 26.35 -6.44 -25.23
C GLU A 865 26.67 -5.49 -24.05
N ALA A 866 27.90 -4.97 -24.04
CA ALA A 866 28.30 -3.96 -23.07
C ALA A 866 27.57 -2.64 -23.33
N LEU A 867 27.23 -1.91 -22.25
CA LEU A 867 26.50 -0.65 -22.32
C LEU A 867 27.17 0.42 -21.46
N ARG A 868 27.52 1.54 -22.10
CA ARG A 868 28.04 2.76 -21.46
C ARG A 868 27.02 3.89 -21.61
N GLY A 869 27.06 4.87 -20.73
CA GLY A 869 26.35 6.14 -20.88
C GLY A 869 27.13 7.13 -21.72
N THR A 870 26.43 8.15 -22.21
CA THR A 870 27.05 9.41 -22.65
C THR A 870 27.05 10.41 -21.49
N LYS A 871 28.12 11.22 -21.37
CA LYS A 871 28.19 12.33 -20.41
C LYS A 871 27.14 13.40 -20.67
#